data_AF-A0A7G9RZS5-F1
#
_entry.id   AF-A0A7G9RZS5-F1
#
_cell.length_a   1.000
_cell.length_b   1.000
_cell.length_c   1.000
_cell.angle_alpha   90.00
_cell.angle_beta   90.00
_cell.angle_gamma   90.00
#
_symmetry.space_group_name_H-M   'P 1'
#
loop_
_entity.id
_entity.type
_entity.pdbx_description
1 polymer ?
#
loop_
_entity_poly.entity_id
_entity_poly.type
_entity_poly.pdbx_seq_one_letter_code
_entity_poly.pdbx_strand_id
1 'polypeptide(L)'
;MKKFITALLVFLLMLPIVPVSASMNDDVYAENMHVSMDVKDDGRIFVTTVLDMMFNDKRQGIFVDIPQKYDNFVFDGISKSFVFPVTDIDVKNENFTVDSSTEGHIIKIGEAGNYIRGEKRYEYTYVINAQDLGVPGRQFLYQNIVGQNWEFPIKKTTFDIQLPGAFSLQPKFYIEGSQENHDVKYSIQNNKISGSYDMPLYHEPLTMWLEVEDGMFDFSKNPLDPFDLLAMYANNASIKMSVQEDGRILVDNHIEMKLNSQRPYITIPITQEIETRVGSKSESIIYPITDIKVDRRRKDVSNQSEMQMLTFYDDNYFRDSQVLDYSYTINSRDLGKKDMDILVLDLIPRNNPFPYKNLDFEIQFPKDFEPDLSLFETNGSASYEYNSTTKTLTGHVSESFNSSGQEFQLQLPKGYFTYPTFNYTWVGMIVAVVLTAFVYFMYRRHGKEDPIVETVEFTAPEGLSSAEIGYVYRGHSKSKDVVSLIIYWASRGYLTITELDEKGDNIQLNKLKDLDNYTNREELRVFNALFKGRDEITTKKLNNTFGSTVQHATMNMNKRFLKNDEERVFKRQSSVLKWMLFILLPIIPLAVHIFVPYSRSGYAGDLGLMFGLAFPFYLALSIGSTFLLGTKNINTIPSKSTGRFIFGLLLLFLTIGLYPIYNKFNINGFLLVGVNLLYGLAAFCVANMSRRTDQGNRWYGQILGLKRFIEVAEKDRIEMLVDSSPTIFYDILPYAYVLGVTDAWSKKFESIAIEQPDWYHTTRTDFTTFYIWSTLNRSMSTIQSSMVSVPATSKGSSGAVAPSVEALVAVADSAVADSAAVAAEAGNPIVIQYSSSCE
;
A
#
# COMPACT_ATOMS: atom_id res chain seq x y z
N MET A 1 3.09 0.29 21.38
CA MET A 1 3.39 0.72 19.99
C MET A 1 4.80 0.33 19.54
N LYS A 2 5.89 0.77 20.19
CA LYS A 2 7.27 0.37 19.78
C LYS A 2 7.50 -1.16 19.73
N LYS A 3 6.92 -1.92 20.66
CA LYS A 3 7.08 -3.39 20.72
C LYS A 3 6.35 -4.17 19.61
N PHE A 4 5.37 -3.58 18.93
CA PHE A 4 4.57 -4.27 17.90
C PHE A 4 5.23 -4.20 16.51
N ILE A 5 5.95 -3.10 16.23
CA ILE A 5 6.66 -2.87 14.97
C ILE A 5 7.96 -3.68 14.91
N THR A 6 8.67 -3.81 16.04
CA THR A 6 9.88 -4.65 16.12
C THR A 6 9.57 -6.13 15.98
N ALA A 7 8.42 -6.60 16.49
CA ALA A 7 7.98 -7.99 16.35
C ALA A 7 7.60 -8.33 14.90
N LEU A 8 6.95 -7.41 14.18
CA LEU A 8 6.55 -7.60 12.77
C LEU A 8 7.78 -7.68 11.83
N LEU A 9 8.81 -6.87 12.09
CA LEU A 9 10.05 -6.85 11.30
C LEU A 9 10.94 -8.09 11.54
N VAL A 10 10.94 -8.63 12.76
CA VAL A 10 11.67 -9.88 13.07
C VAL A 10 10.91 -11.11 12.54
N PHE A 11 9.57 -11.06 12.47
CA PHE A 11 8.74 -12.12 11.90
C PHE A 11 8.86 -12.23 10.36
N LEU A 12 9.09 -11.10 9.67
CA LEU A 12 9.30 -11.05 8.21
C LEU A 12 10.70 -11.44 7.75
N LEU A 13 11.69 -11.48 8.65
CA LEU A 13 13.11 -11.80 8.35
C LEU A 13 13.49 -13.26 8.67
N MET A 14 12.57 -14.07 9.19
CA MET A 14 12.79 -15.46 9.63
C MET A 14 12.06 -16.51 8.76
N LEU A 15 11.76 -16.22 7.49
CA LEU A 15 11.29 -17.22 6.55
C LEU A 15 12.48 -17.81 5.76
N PRO A 16 12.88 -19.07 6.01
CA PRO A 16 13.80 -19.76 5.13
C PRO A 16 13.02 -20.27 3.90
N ILE A 17 13.40 -19.80 2.71
CA ILE A 17 13.09 -20.50 1.45
C ILE A 17 14.23 -21.49 1.24
N VAL A 18 14.01 -22.74 1.61
CA VAL A 18 14.79 -23.88 1.13
C VAL A 18 13.93 -24.56 0.06
N PRO A 19 14.39 -24.74 -1.18
CA PRO A 19 13.76 -25.69 -2.07
C PRO A 19 14.05 -27.08 -1.49
N VAL A 20 13.10 -27.61 -0.74
CA VAL A 20 13.08 -29.03 -0.39
C VAL A 20 12.65 -29.76 -1.64
N SER A 21 13.60 -30.33 -2.36
CA SER A 21 13.31 -31.42 -3.28
C SER A 21 12.92 -32.63 -2.44
N ALA A 22 11.66 -32.69 -2.00
CA ALA A 22 11.11 -33.91 -1.43
C ALA A 22 11.07 -34.92 -2.57
N SER A 23 11.79 -36.05 -2.45
CA SER A 23 11.43 -37.21 -3.24
C SER A 23 10.03 -37.62 -2.78
N MET A 24 9.02 -37.38 -3.61
CA MET A 24 7.66 -37.86 -3.35
C MET A 24 7.73 -39.37 -3.18
N ASN A 25 7.53 -39.84 -1.96
CA ASN A 25 7.21 -41.23 -1.71
C ASN A 25 5.68 -41.24 -1.74
N ASP A 26 5.08 -41.60 -2.87
CA ASP A 26 3.64 -41.48 -3.07
C ASP A 26 2.90 -42.30 -1.99
N ASP A 27 2.04 -41.65 -1.21
CA ASP A 27 1.30 -42.29 -0.10
C ASP A 27 0.39 -43.45 -0.57
N VAL A 28 -0.03 -43.37 -1.84
CA VAL A 28 -0.82 -44.38 -2.55
C VAL A 28 -0.53 -44.28 -4.05
N TYR A 29 -0.44 -45.42 -4.73
CA TYR A 29 -0.26 -45.47 -6.19
C TYR A 29 -0.87 -46.77 -6.77
N ALA A 30 -1.17 -46.78 -8.06
CA ALA A 30 -1.55 -47.99 -8.79
C ALA A 30 -0.30 -48.61 -9.45
N GLU A 31 0.04 -49.84 -9.07
CA GLU A 31 1.16 -50.58 -9.68
C GLU A 31 0.79 -51.01 -11.11
N ASN A 32 -0.45 -51.49 -11.29
CA ASN A 32 -1.01 -51.84 -12.59
C ASN A 32 -2.46 -51.40 -12.70
N MET A 33 -2.83 -50.88 -13.87
CA MET A 33 -4.22 -50.70 -14.27
C MET A 33 -4.49 -51.50 -15.55
N HIS A 34 -5.58 -52.25 -15.56
CA HIS A 34 -6.10 -52.91 -16.76
C HIS A 34 -7.48 -52.36 -17.10
N VAL A 35 -7.66 -51.92 -18.34
CA VAL A 35 -8.95 -51.37 -18.82
C VAL A 35 -9.42 -52.19 -20.00
N SER A 36 -10.60 -52.81 -19.86
CA SER A 36 -11.27 -53.51 -20.95
C SER A 36 -12.49 -52.72 -21.39
N MET A 37 -12.64 -52.53 -22.71
CA MET A 37 -13.77 -51.86 -23.33
C MET A 37 -14.39 -52.78 -24.37
N ASP A 38 -15.69 -53.04 -24.26
CA ASP A 38 -16.47 -53.76 -25.26
C ASP A 38 -17.45 -52.78 -25.93
N VAL A 39 -17.11 -52.37 -27.15
CA VAL A 39 -17.81 -51.36 -27.92
C VAL A 39 -18.88 -52.03 -28.79
N LYS A 40 -20.12 -51.55 -28.68
CA LYS A 40 -21.27 -52.02 -29.48
C LYS A 40 -21.55 -51.12 -30.67
N ASP A 41 -22.23 -51.68 -31.65
CA ASP A 41 -22.65 -50.97 -32.87
C ASP A 41 -23.72 -49.90 -32.58
N ASP A 42 -24.37 -49.93 -31.43
CA ASP A 42 -25.33 -48.91 -30.97
C ASP A 42 -24.70 -47.73 -30.20
N GLY A 43 -23.36 -47.69 -30.12
CA GLY A 43 -22.60 -46.63 -29.43
C GLY A 43 -22.38 -46.87 -27.93
N ARG A 44 -22.91 -47.95 -27.34
CA ARG A 44 -22.61 -48.29 -25.94
C ARG A 44 -21.23 -48.91 -25.79
N ILE A 45 -20.49 -48.48 -24.78
CA ILE A 45 -19.16 -48.99 -24.44
C ILE A 45 -19.23 -49.54 -23.01
N PHE A 46 -19.09 -50.86 -22.88
CA PHE A 46 -19.02 -51.52 -21.58
C PHE A 46 -17.57 -51.48 -21.10
N VAL A 47 -17.32 -50.75 -20.02
CA VAL A 47 -15.97 -50.57 -19.47
C VAL A 47 -15.81 -51.39 -18.20
N THR A 48 -14.70 -52.10 -18.09
CA THR A 48 -14.25 -52.77 -16.87
C THR A 48 -12.84 -52.31 -16.56
N THR A 49 -12.64 -51.77 -15.37
CA THR A 49 -11.32 -51.32 -14.91
C THR A 49 -10.90 -52.11 -13.68
N VAL A 50 -9.67 -52.60 -13.72
CA VAL A 50 -9.03 -53.33 -12.63
C VAL A 50 -7.79 -52.58 -12.19
N LEU A 51 -7.70 -52.27 -10.89
CA LEU A 51 -6.61 -51.52 -10.28
C LEU A 51 -5.91 -52.36 -9.22
N ASP A 52 -4.61 -52.55 -9.38
CA ASP A 52 -3.73 -53.14 -8.36
C ASP A 52 -3.02 -52.01 -7.60
N MET A 53 -3.55 -51.65 -6.43
CA MET A 53 -3.14 -50.50 -5.62
C MET A 53 -2.14 -50.89 -4.53
N MET A 54 -1.22 -49.97 -4.22
CA MET A 54 -0.36 -50.00 -3.03
C MET A 54 -0.65 -48.80 -2.14
N PHE A 55 -0.98 -49.06 -0.87
CA PHE A 55 -1.20 -48.03 0.16
C PHE A 55 0.00 -47.98 1.13
N ASN A 56 0.89 -47.00 0.95
CA ASN A 56 2.03 -46.80 1.83
C ASN A 56 1.60 -46.27 3.21
N ASP A 57 0.53 -45.46 3.22
CA ASP A 57 -0.12 -44.90 4.40
C ASP A 57 -1.58 -45.35 4.57
N LYS A 58 -2.11 -45.16 5.78
CA LYS A 58 -3.49 -45.54 6.14
C LYS A 58 -4.50 -44.67 5.39
N ARG A 59 -5.29 -45.25 4.48
CA ARG A 59 -6.42 -44.59 3.82
C ARG A 59 -7.71 -45.40 3.94
N GLN A 60 -8.86 -44.74 3.78
CA GLN A 60 -10.17 -45.37 3.91
C GLN A 60 -10.68 -46.01 2.62
N GLY A 61 -10.02 -45.75 1.49
CA GLY A 61 -10.52 -46.11 0.18
C GLY A 61 -9.88 -45.27 -0.93
N ILE A 62 -10.54 -45.24 -2.08
CA ILE A 62 -10.18 -44.44 -3.25
C ILE A 62 -11.38 -43.68 -3.81
N PHE A 63 -11.09 -42.59 -4.51
CA PHE A 63 -12.05 -41.86 -5.34
C PHE A 63 -11.72 -42.14 -6.80
N VAL A 64 -12.74 -42.50 -7.59
CA VAL A 64 -12.64 -42.69 -9.04
C VAL A 64 -13.53 -41.67 -9.73
N ASP A 65 -12.92 -40.80 -10.52
CA ASP A 65 -13.62 -39.82 -11.35
C ASP A 65 -13.89 -40.42 -12.74
N ILE A 66 -15.16 -40.46 -13.15
CA ILE A 66 -15.58 -40.87 -14.49
C ILE A 66 -16.23 -39.65 -15.17
N PRO A 67 -15.50 -38.96 -16.08
CA PRO A 67 -16.04 -37.82 -16.80
C PRO A 67 -17.10 -38.27 -17.80
N GLN A 68 -18.14 -37.46 -17.97
CA GLN A 68 -19.14 -37.65 -19.02
C GLN A 68 -19.14 -36.47 -20.02
N LYS A 69 -18.34 -35.44 -19.77
CA LYS A 69 -18.28 -34.23 -20.58
C LYS A 69 -16.85 -34.00 -21.09
N TYR A 70 -16.76 -33.57 -22.34
CA TYR A 70 -15.53 -33.32 -23.07
C TYR A 70 -15.62 -31.95 -23.74
N ASP A 71 -14.80 -30.99 -23.32
CA ASP A 71 -14.89 -29.59 -23.75
C ASP A 71 -13.82 -29.18 -24.77
N ASN A 72 -14.14 -28.17 -25.59
CA ASN A 72 -13.21 -27.43 -26.47
C ASN A 72 -12.41 -28.31 -27.44
N PHE A 73 -13.04 -29.35 -27.98
CA PHE A 73 -12.39 -30.24 -28.92
C PHE A 73 -12.32 -29.63 -30.32
N VAL A 74 -11.12 -29.44 -30.86
CA VAL A 74 -10.93 -28.82 -32.17
C VAL A 74 -10.78 -29.90 -33.24
N PHE A 75 -11.69 -29.90 -34.21
CA PHE A 75 -11.67 -30.77 -35.38
C PHE A 75 -11.78 -29.95 -36.67
N ASP A 76 -10.79 -30.09 -37.58
CA ASP A 76 -10.74 -29.35 -38.85
C ASP A 76 -10.98 -27.82 -38.70
N GLY A 77 -10.56 -27.24 -37.56
CA GLY A 77 -10.75 -25.82 -37.21
C GLY A 77 -12.07 -25.48 -36.51
N ILE A 78 -12.93 -26.46 -36.24
CA ILE A 78 -14.21 -26.32 -35.54
C ILE A 78 -14.05 -26.82 -34.10
N SER A 79 -14.29 -25.95 -33.11
CA SER A 79 -14.34 -26.33 -31.69
C SER A 79 -15.73 -26.87 -31.34
N LYS A 80 -15.80 -28.03 -30.68
CA LYS A 80 -17.05 -28.66 -30.24
C LYS A 80 -16.87 -29.31 -28.88
N SER A 81 -17.93 -29.32 -28.08
CA SER A 81 -17.99 -30.03 -26.81
C SER A 81 -19.01 -31.17 -26.90
N PHE A 82 -18.74 -32.27 -26.22
CA PHE A 82 -19.53 -33.49 -26.28
C PHE A 82 -19.87 -33.97 -24.88
N VAL A 83 -21.03 -34.62 -24.76
CA VAL A 83 -21.45 -35.33 -23.55
C VAL A 83 -21.67 -36.79 -23.92
N PHE A 84 -20.98 -37.69 -23.23
CA PHE A 84 -21.16 -39.15 -23.30
C PHE A 84 -21.66 -39.65 -21.95
N PRO A 85 -22.98 -39.74 -21.77
CA PRO A 85 -23.56 -40.10 -20.48
C PRO A 85 -23.10 -41.47 -19.97
N VAL A 86 -22.83 -41.55 -18.68
CA VAL A 86 -22.39 -42.79 -18.02
C VAL A 86 -23.54 -43.39 -17.22
N THR A 87 -23.76 -44.70 -17.40
CA THR A 87 -24.81 -45.46 -16.71
C THR A 87 -24.24 -46.74 -16.12
N ASP A 88 -25.06 -47.46 -15.33
CA ASP A 88 -24.79 -48.82 -14.85
C ASP A 88 -23.44 -48.97 -14.10
N ILE A 89 -23.12 -48.00 -13.26
CA ILE A 89 -21.92 -48.00 -12.41
C ILE A 89 -22.05 -49.07 -11.33
N ASP A 90 -21.07 -49.97 -11.24
CA ASP A 90 -20.99 -51.00 -10.20
C ASP A 90 -19.55 -51.21 -9.74
N VAL A 91 -19.38 -51.60 -8.47
CA VAL A 91 -18.07 -51.91 -7.87
C VAL A 91 -18.11 -53.29 -7.24
N LYS A 92 -17.20 -54.16 -7.67
CA LYS A 92 -17.22 -55.56 -7.29
C LYS A 92 -16.58 -55.79 -5.93
N ASN A 93 -17.29 -56.51 -5.06
CA ASN A 93 -16.84 -56.95 -3.73
C ASN A 93 -16.45 -55.83 -2.75
N GLU A 94 -16.84 -54.58 -3.00
CA GLU A 94 -16.56 -53.44 -2.12
C GLU A 94 -17.81 -52.58 -1.95
N ASN A 95 -17.90 -51.91 -0.80
CA ASN A 95 -18.95 -50.92 -0.59
C ASN A 95 -18.59 -49.61 -1.28
N PHE A 96 -19.57 -49.02 -1.95
CA PHE A 96 -19.36 -47.78 -2.69
C PHE A 96 -20.56 -46.85 -2.63
N THR A 97 -20.31 -45.57 -2.90
CA THR A 97 -21.33 -44.55 -3.16
C THR A 97 -20.95 -43.77 -4.40
N VAL A 98 -21.94 -43.21 -5.10
CA VAL A 98 -21.73 -42.45 -6.34
C VAL A 98 -22.29 -41.05 -6.17
N ASP A 99 -21.42 -40.04 -6.27
CA ASP A 99 -21.81 -38.65 -6.34
C ASP A 99 -21.88 -38.24 -7.82
N SER A 100 -23.07 -37.84 -8.29
CA SER A 100 -23.30 -37.51 -9.71
C SER A 100 -23.42 -36.00 -9.94
N SER A 101 -22.78 -35.52 -11.01
CA SER A 101 -22.79 -34.11 -11.43
C SER A 101 -23.08 -34.00 -12.93
N THR A 102 -23.07 -32.78 -13.46
CA THR A 102 -23.12 -32.53 -14.91
C THR A 102 -21.79 -32.86 -15.59
N GLU A 103 -20.67 -32.83 -14.86
CA GLU A 103 -19.33 -33.10 -15.39
C GLU A 103 -19.00 -34.61 -15.45
N GLY A 104 -19.65 -35.40 -14.60
CA GLY A 104 -19.42 -36.85 -14.48
C GLY A 104 -19.82 -37.41 -13.13
N HIS A 105 -19.25 -38.56 -12.78
CA HIS A 105 -19.52 -39.30 -11.55
C HIS A 105 -18.26 -39.51 -10.72
N ILE A 106 -18.33 -39.25 -9.41
CA ILE A 106 -17.29 -39.60 -8.44
C ILE A 106 -17.73 -40.84 -7.67
N ILE A 107 -17.05 -41.96 -7.91
CA ILE A 107 -17.26 -43.20 -7.18
C ILE A 107 -16.34 -43.21 -5.96
N LYS A 108 -16.94 -43.33 -4.77
CA LYS A 108 -16.20 -43.47 -3.50
C LYS A 108 -16.19 -44.94 -3.12
N ILE A 109 -15.04 -45.58 -3.18
CA ILE A 109 -14.88 -47.02 -2.91
C ILE A 109 -14.17 -47.18 -1.57
N GLY A 110 -14.85 -47.73 -0.56
CA GLY A 110 -14.34 -47.89 0.80
C GLY A 110 -15.34 -47.48 1.88
N GLU A 111 -14.95 -47.62 3.15
CA GLU A 111 -15.83 -47.35 4.30
C GLU A 111 -15.19 -46.41 5.32
N ALA A 112 -15.96 -45.41 5.75
CA ALA A 112 -15.52 -44.47 6.78
C ALA A 112 -15.17 -45.20 8.09
N GLY A 113 -13.96 -44.98 8.59
CA GLY A 113 -13.44 -45.60 9.82
C GLY A 113 -12.64 -46.90 9.60
N ASN A 114 -12.70 -47.51 8.42
CA ASN A 114 -11.91 -48.68 8.06
C ASN A 114 -10.67 -48.26 7.27
N TYR A 115 -9.48 -48.57 7.78
CA TYR A 115 -8.21 -48.14 7.17
C TYR A 115 -7.47 -49.29 6.50
N ILE A 116 -7.01 -49.06 5.27
CA ILE A 116 -6.25 -49.98 4.44
C ILE A 116 -4.78 -49.52 4.41
N ARG A 117 -3.86 -50.49 4.44
CA ARG A 117 -2.41 -50.30 4.23
C ARG A 117 -1.86 -51.55 3.54
N GLY A 118 -0.96 -51.38 2.57
CA GLY A 118 -0.43 -52.46 1.74
C GLY A 118 -1.22 -52.64 0.44
N GLU A 119 -1.12 -53.84 -0.15
CA GLU A 119 -1.72 -54.15 -1.46
C GLU A 119 -3.24 -54.33 -1.37
N LYS A 120 -3.97 -53.77 -2.34
CA LYS A 120 -5.42 -53.95 -2.48
C LYS A 120 -5.81 -53.86 -3.95
N ARG A 121 -6.73 -54.73 -4.37
CA ARG A 121 -7.25 -54.77 -5.74
C ARG A 121 -8.68 -54.24 -5.80
N TYR A 122 -8.97 -53.37 -6.75
CA TYR A 122 -10.31 -52.87 -7.04
C TYR A 122 -10.74 -53.24 -8.46
N GLU A 123 -12.02 -53.53 -8.64
CA GLU A 123 -12.65 -53.81 -9.94
C GLU A 123 -13.99 -53.08 -9.99
N TYR A 124 -14.18 -52.24 -11.01
CA TYR A 124 -15.42 -51.51 -11.21
C TYR A 124 -15.81 -51.48 -12.70
N THR A 125 -17.11 -51.34 -12.95
CA THR A 125 -17.71 -51.39 -14.28
C THR A 125 -18.67 -50.25 -14.49
N TYR A 126 -18.81 -49.80 -15.73
CA TYR A 126 -19.75 -48.75 -16.12
C TYR A 126 -20.01 -48.81 -17.63
N VAL A 127 -21.10 -48.18 -18.08
CA VAL A 127 -21.47 -48.10 -19.50
C VAL A 127 -21.39 -46.65 -19.94
N ILE A 128 -20.64 -46.40 -21.02
CA ILE A 128 -20.61 -45.09 -21.68
C ILE A 128 -21.58 -45.12 -22.86
N ASN A 129 -22.45 -44.13 -22.97
CA ASN A 129 -23.37 -43.96 -24.09
C ASN A 129 -22.78 -42.92 -25.04
N ALA A 130 -21.96 -43.38 -25.99
CA ALA A 130 -21.34 -42.50 -26.99
C ALA A 130 -22.35 -42.09 -28.06
N GLN A 131 -22.08 -40.96 -28.71
CA GLN A 131 -22.90 -40.40 -29.79
C GLN A 131 -22.02 -39.99 -30.97
N ASP A 132 -22.66 -39.75 -32.11
CA ASP A 132 -21.97 -39.23 -33.29
C ASP A 132 -21.38 -37.84 -32.99
N LEU A 133 -20.11 -37.66 -33.33
CA LEU A 133 -19.45 -36.36 -33.21
C LEU A 133 -19.98 -35.35 -34.26
N GLY A 134 -20.74 -35.82 -35.25
CA GLY A 134 -21.36 -35.00 -36.28
C GLY A 134 -20.38 -34.57 -37.36
N VAL A 135 -19.37 -35.40 -37.64
CA VAL A 135 -18.38 -35.16 -38.69
C VAL A 135 -18.89 -35.78 -39.99
N PRO A 136 -19.07 -35.00 -41.07
CA PRO A 136 -19.57 -35.55 -42.33
C PRO A 136 -18.68 -36.67 -42.88
N GLY A 137 -19.29 -37.85 -43.12
CA GLY A 137 -18.68 -38.99 -43.80
C GLY A 137 -17.65 -39.79 -42.99
N ARG A 138 -17.52 -39.54 -41.68
CA ARG A 138 -16.58 -40.23 -40.78
C ARG A 138 -17.20 -40.41 -39.40
N GLN A 139 -16.92 -41.54 -38.76
CA GLN A 139 -17.28 -41.77 -37.36
C GLN A 139 -16.02 -41.95 -36.52
N PHE A 140 -16.14 -41.73 -35.21
CA PHE A 140 -14.99 -41.76 -34.31
C PHE A 140 -15.30 -42.51 -33.01
N LEU A 141 -14.33 -43.30 -32.56
CA LEU A 141 -14.24 -43.77 -31.19
C LEU A 141 -13.21 -42.91 -30.46
N TYR A 142 -13.71 -42.00 -29.62
CA TYR A 142 -12.91 -41.11 -28.80
C TYR A 142 -13.14 -41.46 -27.33
N GLN A 143 -12.12 -42.03 -26.66
CA GLN A 143 -12.30 -42.52 -25.30
C GLN A 143 -11.02 -42.42 -24.47
N ASN A 144 -11.19 -41.96 -23.22
CA ASN A 144 -10.15 -42.04 -22.20
C ASN A 144 -9.97 -43.50 -21.79
N ILE A 145 -8.79 -44.06 -22.05
CA ILE A 145 -8.36 -45.34 -21.47
C ILE A 145 -8.02 -45.12 -20.01
N VAL A 146 -7.24 -44.07 -19.71
CA VAL A 146 -7.03 -43.57 -18.36
C VAL A 146 -7.78 -42.25 -18.25
N GLY A 147 -8.71 -42.16 -17.29
CA GLY A 147 -9.45 -40.92 -17.02
C GLY A 147 -8.56 -39.78 -16.50
N GLN A 148 -9.13 -38.59 -16.42
CA GLN A 148 -8.49 -37.41 -15.82
C GLN A 148 -8.71 -37.38 -14.28
N ASN A 149 -8.00 -36.51 -13.55
CA ASN A 149 -8.21 -36.23 -12.13
C ASN A 149 -7.97 -37.39 -11.13
N TRP A 150 -7.14 -38.37 -11.47
CA TRP A 150 -6.73 -39.40 -10.50
C TRP A 150 -6.01 -38.76 -9.30
N GLU A 151 -6.30 -39.20 -8.08
CA GLU A 151 -5.61 -38.68 -6.88
C GLU A 151 -4.18 -39.25 -6.70
N PHE A 152 -3.78 -40.20 -7.53
CA PHE A 152 -2.56 -40.97 -7.39
C PHE A 152 -1.95 -41.38 -8.73
N PRO A 153 -0.64 -41.65 -8.79
CA PRO A 153 0.00 -42.07 -10.03
C PRO A 153 -0.33 -43.51 -10.41
N ILE A 154 -0.39 -43.75 -11.72
CA ILE A 154 -0.57 -45.07 -12.32
C ILE A 154 0.72 -45.45 -13.04
N LYS A 155 1.47 -46.43 -12.51
CA LYS A 155 2.80 -46.79 -13.04
C LYS A 155 2.75 -47.49 -14.39
N LYS A 156 1.77 -48.37 -14.58
CA LYS A 156 1.61 -49.16 -15.80
C LYS A 156 0.14 -49.32 -16.15
N THR A 157 -0.19 -49.05 -17.40
CA THR A 157 -1.53 -49.24 -17.95
C THR A 157 -1.51 -50.31 -19.04
N THR A 158 -2.48 -51.20 -19.02
CA THR A 158 -2.76 -52.17 -20.09
C THR A 158 -4.21 -52.04 -20.50
N PHE A 159 -4.52 -52.29 -21.77
CA PHE A 159 -5.89 -52.15 -22.25
C PHE A 159 -6.23 -53.15 -23.34
N ASP A 160 -7.53 -53.46 -23.40
CA ASP A 160 -8.16 -54.33 -24.37
C ASP A 160 -9.45 -53.68 -24.87
N ILE A 161 -9.51 -53.28 -26.14
CA ILE A 161 -10.66 -52.59 -26.73
C ILE A 161 -11.21 -53.45 -27.86
N GLN A 162 -12.44 -53.92 -27.69
CA GLN A 162 -13.14 -54.76 -28.65
C GLN A 162 -14.14 -53.90 -29.44
N LEU A 163 -13.96 -53.81 -30.76
CA LEU A 163 -14.87 -53.09 -31.66
C LEU A 163 -15.95 -54.00 -32.24
N PRO A 164 -17.11 -53.45 -32.64
CA PRO A 164 -18.23 -54.22 -33.17
C PRO A 164 -17.98 -54.76 -34.59
N GLY A 165 -17.10 -54.11 -35.36
CA GLY A 165 -16.75 -54.46 -36.73
C GLY A 165 -15.25 -54.33 -37.04
N ALA A 166 -14.84 -54.77 -38.22
CA ALA A 166 -13.47 -54.59 -38.70
C ALA A 166 -13.21 -53.11 -39.04
N PHE A 167 -11.97 -52.66 -38.84
CA PHE A 167 -11.54 -51.30 -39.14
C PHE A 167 -10.15 -51.32 -39.81
N SER A 168 -9.85 -50.28 -40.59
CA SER A 168 -8.64 -50.19 -41.42
C SER A 168 -7.65 -49.11 -40.93
N LEU A 169 -8.14 -48.12 -40.18
CA LEU A 169 -7.35 -46.98 -39.71
C LEU A 169 -6.65 -47.30 -38.38
N GLN A 170 -5.51 -46.64 -38.16
CA GLN A 170 -4.71 -46.84 -36.95
C GLN A 170 -5.19 -45.92 -35.82
N PRO A 171 -5.25 -46.41 -34.56
CA PRO A 171 -5.55 -45.58 -33.41
C PRO A 171 -4.41 -44.59 -33.14
N LYS A 172 -4.78 -43.40 -32.68
CA LYS A 172 -3.87 -42.39 -32.14
C LYS A 172 -4.08 -42.29 -30.64
N PHE A 173 -3.00 -42.02 -29.91
CA PHE A 173 -3.00 -41.89 -28.46
C PHE A 173 -2.50 -40.51 -28.06
N TYR A 174 -3.16 -39.91 -27.07
CA TYR A 174 -2.85 -38.57 -26.58
C TYR A 174 -2.75 -38.55 -25.06
N ILE A 175 -1.83 -37.73 -24.57
CA ILE A 175 -1.64 -37.39 -23.15
C ILE A 175 -1.77 -35.88 -23.04
N GLU A 176 -2.29 -35.39 -21.91
CA GLU A 176 -2.71 -34.01 -21.66
C GLU A 176 -1.88 -32.93 -22.39
N GLY A 177 -2.56 -32.04 -23.12
CA GLY A 177 -1.93 -30.88 -23.78
C GLY A 177 -1.11 -31.17 -25.04
N SER A 178 -0.87 -32.44 -25.39
CA SER A 178 -0.18 -32.81 -26.64
C SER A 178 -1.18 -32.94 -27.80
N GLN A 179 -0.89 -32.28 -28.92
CA GLN A 179 -1.54 -32.57 -30.21
C GLN A 179 -0.79 -33.63 -31.03
N GLU A 180 0.29 -34.17 -30.48
CA GLU A 180 1.10 -35.20 -31.13
C GLU A 180 0.75 -36.59 -30.61
N ASN A 181 0.79 -37.57 -31.51
CA ASN A 181 0.54 -38.97 -31.20
C ASN A 181 1.62 -39.51 -30.24
N HIS A 182 1.22 -39.96 -29.07
CA HIS A 182 2.12 -40.55 -28.07
C HIS A 182 2.50 -41.99 -28.41
N ASP A 183 3.73 -42.36 -28.04
CA ASP A 183 4.27 -43.69 -28.28
C ASP A 183 3.69 -44.72 -27.29
N VAL A 184 2.56 -45.32 -27.67
CA VAL A 184 1.89 -46.42 -26.96
C VAL A 184 2.15 -47.73 -27.71
N LYS A 185 2.52 -48.80 -26.99
CA LYS A 185 2.71 -50.12 -27.60
C LYS A 185 1.35 -50.79 -27.76
N TYR A 186 0.96 -51.13 -28.98
CA TYR A 186 -0.29 -51.85 -29.23
C TYR A 186 -0.16 -52.86 -30.37
N SER A 187 -1.14 -53.75 -30.44
CA SER A 187 -1.35 -54.71 -31.53
C SER A 187 -2.84 -54.77 -31.86
N ILE A 188 -3.14 -55.01 -33.13
CA ILE A 188 -4.51 -55.18 -33.62
C ILE A 188 -4.66 -56.63 -34.08
N GLN A 189 -5.65 -57.33 -33.54
CA GLN A 189 -6.04 -58.66 -33.99
C GLN A 189 -7.53 -58.63 -34.36
N ASN A 190 -7.84 -58.74 -35.65
CA ASN A 190 -9.19 -58.57 -36.20
C ASN A 190 -9.80 -57.22 -35.81
N ASN A 191 -10.77 -57.23 -34.89
CA ASN A 191 -11.48 -56.07 -34.36
C ASN A 191 -11.12 -55.78 -32.89
N LYS A 192 -10.04 -56.36 -32.36
CA LYS A 192 -9.55 -56.10 -31.00
C LYS A 192 -8.22 -55.35 -31.02
N ILE A 193 -8.14 -54.29 -30.22
CA ILE A 193 -6.92 -53.53 -29.95
C ILE A 193 -6.43 -53.92 -28.56
N SER A 194 -5.19 -54.41 -28.46
CA SER A 194 -4.56 -54.74 -27.18
C SER A 194 -3.25 -53.98 -27.07
N GLY A 195 -3.01 -53.30 -25.94
CA GLY A 195 -1.82 -52.50 -25.76
C GLY A 195 -1.38 -52.28 -24.32
N SER A 196 -0.20 -51.66 -24.17
CA SER A 196 0.36 -51.25 -22.89
C SER A 196 1.07 -49.90 -22.99
N TYR A 197 1.01 -49.18 -21.88
CA TYR A 197 1.74 -47.96 -21.63
C TYR A 197 2.53 -48.15 -20.33
N ASP A 198 3.85 -48.23 -20.46
CA ASP A 198 4.78 -48.63 -19.38
C ASP A 198 5.44 -47.41 -18.70
N MET A 199 4.92 -46.20 -18.90
CA MET A 199 5.37 -44.98 -18.23
C MET A 199 4.32 -44.51 -17.22
N PRO A 200 4.75 -43.91 -16.09
CA PRO A 200 3.82 -43.46 -15.07
C PRO A 200 3.00 -42.26 -15.56
N LEU A 201 1.68 -42.32 -15.34
CA LEU A 201 0.76 -41.20 -15.57
C LEU A 201 0.45 -40.50 -14.24
N TYR A 202 0.66 -39.19 -14.20
CA TYR A 202 0.40 -38.34 -13.03
C TYR A 202 -0.71 -37.36 -13.34
N HIS A 203 -1.93 -37.65 -12.91
CA HIS A 203 -3.12 -36.81 -13.16
C HIS A 203 -3.52 -36.64 -14.65
N GLU A 204 -2.66 -37.03 -15.59
CA GLU A 204 -2.84 -36.93 -17.04
C GLU A 204 -3.74 -38.06 -17.58
N PRO A 205 -4.76 -37.76 -18.41
CA PRO A 205 -5.51 -38.78 -19.12
C PRO A 205 -4.67 -39.42 -20.24
N LEU A 206 -4.90 -40.71 -20.48
CA LEU A 206 -4.46 -41.41 -21.69
C LEU A 206 -5.68 -41.62 -22.58
N THR A 207 -5.75 -40.89 -23.68
CA THR A 207 -6.90 -40.86 -24.57
C THR A 207 -6.60 -41.61 -25.86
N MET A 208 -7.51 -42.46 -26.30
CA MET A 208 -7.46 -43.08 -27.62
C MET A 208 -8.44 -42.39 -28.56
N TRP A 209 -7.96 -42.16 -29.78
CA TRP A 209 -8.76 -41.67 -30.89
C TRP A 209 -8.62 -42.64 -32.06
N LEU A 210 -9.73 -43.24 -32.47
CA LEU A 210 -9.81 -44.07 -33.66
C LEU A 210 -10.87 -43.52 -34.62
N GLU A 211 -10.44 -43.16 -35.83
CA GLU A 211 -11.34 -42.86 -36.94
C GLU A 211 -11.81 -44.18 -37.56
N VAL A 212 -13.10 -44.26 -37.87
CA VAL A 212 -13.72 -45.44 -38.47
C VAL A 212 -14.61 -45.04 -39.64
N GLU A 213 -14.81 -45.97 -40.57
CA GLU A 213 -15.67 -45.75 -41.73
C GLU A 213 -17.12 -45.53 -41.29
N ASP A 214 -17.84 -44.70 -42.05
CA ASP A 214 -19.24 -44.39 -41.81
C ASP A 214 -20.10 -45.67 -41.85
N GLY A 215 -20.98 -45.83 -40.86
CA GLY A 215 -21.80 -47.03 -40.66
C GLY A 215 -21.20 -48.10 -39.73
N MET A 216 -20.03 -47.88 -39.11
CA MET A 216 -19.56 -48.73 -38.01
C MET A 216 -20.48 -48.64 -36.78
N PHE A 217 -21.03 -47.45 -36.53
CA PHE A 217 -21.98 -47.18 -35.46
C PHE A 217 -23.34 -46.76 -36.05
N ASP A 218 -24.41 -47.31 -35.48
CA ASP A 218 -25.80 -46.89 -35.69
C ASP A 218 -26.36 -46.40 -34.35
N PHE A 219 -26.04 -45.15 -34.02
CA PHE A 219 -26.49 -44.49 -32.79
C PHE A 219 -28.03 -44.38 -32.70
N SER A 220 -28.76 -44.52 -33.83
CA SER A 220 -30.23 -44.49 -33.82
C SER A 220 -30.86 -45.67 -33.08
N LYS A 221 -30.11 -46.77 -32.90
CA LYS A 221 -30.52 -47.93 -32.10
C LYS A 221 -30.57 -47.63 -30.59
N ASN A 222 -29.95 -46.54 -30.15
CA ASN A 222 -29.94 -46.09 -28.75
C ASN A 222 -30.36 -44.61 -28.67
N PRO A 223 -31.65 -44.27 -28.85
CA PRO A 223 -32.15 -42.90 -28.88
C PRO A 223 -32.23 -42.33 -27.46
N LEU A 224 -31.09 -42.12 -26.82
CA LEU A 224 -30.99 -41.40 -25.56
C LEU A 224 -30.77 -39.93 -25.88
N ASP A 225 -31.67 -39.06 -25.41
CA ASP A 225 -31.39 -37.63 -25.38
C ASP A 225 -30.28 -37.41 -24.32
N PRO A 226 -29.10 -36.89 -24.69
CA PRO A 226 -28.01 -36.67 -23.74
C PRO A 226 -28.44 -35.83 -22.53
N PHE A 227 -29.42 -34.91 -22.71
CA PHE A 227 -29.97 -34.11 -21.62
C PHE A 227 -30.73 -34.93 -20.58
N ASP A 228 -31.41 -36.01 -20.98
CA ASP A 228 -32.19 -36.85 -20.07
C ASP A 228 -31.33 -37.67 -19.11
N LEU A 229 -30.02 -37.74 -19.35
CA LEU A 229 -29.06 -38.44 -18.50
C LEU A 229 -28.22 -37.48 -17.64
N LEU A 230 -28.33 -36.16 -17.85
CA LEU A 230 -27.68 -35.17 -17.02
C LEU A 230 -28.35 -35.05 -15.66
N ALA A 231 -27.57 -34.75 -14.62
CA ALA A 231 -28.11 -34.53 -13.29
C ALA A 231 -29.11 -33.35 -13.22
N MET A 232 -28.92 -32.32 -14.07
CA MET A 232 -29.84 -31.21 -14.32
C MET A 232 -29.52 -30.50 -15.64
N TYR A 233 -30.51 -29.82 -16.23
CA TYR A 233 -30.33 -28.92 -17.38
C TYR A 233 -31.44 -27.86 -17.45
N ALA A 234 -31.22 -26.78 -18.20
CA ALA A 234 -32.27 -25.81 -18.55
C ALA A 234 -32.97 -26.28 -19.83
N ASN A 235 -34.23 -26.69 -19.72
CA ASN A 235 -35.02 -27.17 -20.86
C ASN A 235 -35.44 -26.00 -21.76
N ASN A 236 -35.88 -24.91 -21.15
CA ASN A 236 -36.19 -23.65 -21.82
C ASN A 236 -35.73 -22.48 -20.96
N ALA A 237 -35.12 -21.47 -21.56
CA ALA A 237 -34.68 -20.28 -20.86
C ALA A 237 -34.93 -19.04 -21.71
N SER A 238 -35.27 -17.94 -21.05
CA SER A 238 -35.35 -16.63 -21.71
C SER A 238 -34.61 -15.58 -20.89
N ILE A 239 -33.80 -14.76 -21.56
CA ILE A 239 -33.05 -13.66 -20.96
C ILE A 239 -33.48 -12.36 -21.62
N LYS A 240 -33.98 -11.42 -20.84
CA LYS A 240 -34.33 -10.08 -21.31
C LYS A 240 -33.37 -9.06 -20.71
N MET A 241 -32.77 -8.25 -21.56
CA MET A 241 -31.83 -7.22 -21.16
C MET A 241 -32.30 -5.85 -21.64
N SER A 242 -32.22 -4.86 -20.78
CA SER A 242 -32.47 -3.46 -21.12
C SER A 242 -31.25 -2.62 -20.80
N VAL A 243 -30.55 -2.19 -21.86
CA VAL A 243 -29.36 -1.35 -21.78
C VAL A 243 -29.76 0.11 -21.61
N GLN A 244 -29.21 0.78 -20.59
CA GLN A 244 -29.48 2.19 -20.27
C GLN A 244 -28.36 3.10 -20.79
N GLU A 245 -28.69 4.38 -21.01
CA GLU A 245 -27.70 5.38 -21.45
C GLU A 245 -26.58 5.59 -20.42
N ASP A 246 -26.83 5.35 -19.14
CA ASP A 246 -25.84 5.50 -18.06
C ASP A 246 -24.89 4.30 -17.88
N GLY A 247 -25.02 3.28 -18.74
CA GLY A 247 -24.23 2.05 -18.70
C GLY A 247 -24.82 0.95 -17.83
N ARG A 248 -25.96 1.17 -17.15
CA ARG A 248 -26.64 0.10 -16.43
C ARG A 248 -27.37 -0.83 -17.39
N ILE A 249 -27.38 -2.11 -17.07
CA ILE A 249 -28.05 -3.15 -17.86
C ILE A 249 -28.92 -3.93 -16.92
N LEU A 250 -30.23 -3.82 -17.10
CA LEU A 250 -31.21 -4.55 -16.32
C LEU A 250 -31.39 -5.90 -16.99
N VAL A 251 -31.14 -6.98 -16.25
CA VAL A 251 -31.24 -8.36 -16.74
C VAL A 251 -32.37 -9.05 -15.99
N ASP A 252 -33.31 -9.61 -16.73
CA ASP A 252 -34.38 -10.48 -16.24
C ASP A 252 -34.19 -11.88 -16.84
N ASN A 253 -34.01 -12.88 -15.99
CA ASN A 253 -33.82 -14.28 -16.38
C ASN A 253 -35.03 -15.10 -15.96
N HIS A 254 -35.47 -15.96 -16.86
CA HIS A 254 -36.48 -16.98 -16.62
C HIS A 254 -35.93 -18.33 -17.11
N ILE A 255 -35.75 -19.28 -16.20
CA ILE A 255 -35.18 -20.60 -16.51
C ILE A 255 -36.14 -21.70 -16.07
N GLU A 256 -36.58 -22.52 -17.02
CA GLU A 256 -37.28 -23.78 -16.80
C GLU A 256 -36.27 -24.92 -16.76
N MET A 257 -35.90 -25.32 -15.55
CA MET A 257 -34.97 -26.43 -15.31
C MET A 257 -35.67 -27.78 -15.28
N LYS A 258 -34.94 -28.81 -15.70
CA LYS A 258 -35.25 -30.23 -15.47
C LYS A 258 -34.16 -30.82 -14.56
N LEU A 259 -34.57 -31.50 -13.50
CA LEU A 259 -33.70 -32.20 -12.58
C LEU A 259 -33.99 -33.69 -12.60
N ASN A 260 -32.95 -34.47 -12.88
CA ASN A 260 -32.97 -35.93 -12.80
C ASN A 260 -32.39 -36.43 -11.47
N SER A 261 -31.90 -35.50 -10.62
CA SER A 261 -31.36 -35.77 -9.28
C SER A 261 -31.92 -34.79 -8.25
N GLN A 262 -32.14 -35.24 -7.00
CA GLN A 262 -32.62 -34.35 -5.94
C GLN A 262 -31.49 -33.47 -5.43
N ARG A 263 -31.72 -32.15 -5.31
CA ARG A 263 -30.69 -31.22 -4.83
C ARG A 263 -31.18 -30.28 -3.74
N PRO A 264 -30.39 -30.08 -2.66
CA PRO A 264 -30.77 -29.15 -1.59
C PRO A 264 -30.63 -27.67 -2.00
N TYR A 265 -29.77 -27.40 -2.98
CA TYR A 265 -29.56 -26.06 -3.52
C TYR A 265 -29.19 -26.09 -5.01
N ILE A 266 -29.38 -24.96 -5.68
CA ILE A 266 -28.91 -24.69 -7.05
C ILE A 266 -28.10 -23.40 -6.99
N THR A 267 -26.93 -23.36 -7.60
CA THR A 267 -26.06 -22.18 -7.62
C THR A 267 -25.88 -21.72 -9.07
N ILE A 268 -26.00 -20.42 -9.33
CA ILE A 268 -25.84 -19.82 -10.65
C ILE A 268 -24.80 -18.70 -10.56
N PRO A 269 -23.70 -18.74 -11.33
CA PRO A 269 -22.80 -17.59 -11.45
C PRO A 269 -23.55 -16.44 -12.13
N ILE A 270 -23.46 -15.23 -11.59
CA ILE A 270 -24.06 -14.05 -12.24
C ILE A 270 -23.00 -13.05 -12.72
N THR A 271 -21.74 -13.27 -12.35
CA THR A 271 -20.61 -12.38 -12.63
C THR A 271 -20.37 -12.19 -14.12
N GLN A 272 -20.00 -10.97 -14.48
CA GLN A 272 -19.61 -10.58 -15.83
C GLN A 272 -18.13 -10.26 -15.78
N GLU A 273 -17.30 -11.17 -16.25
CA GLU A 273 -15.85 -11.03 -16.29
C GLU A 273 -15.38 -11.03 -17.74
N ILE A 274 -14.71 -9.96 -18.13
CA ILE A 274 -14.36 -9.69 -19.52
C ILE A 274 -12.85 -9.71 -19.65
N GLU A 275 -12.34 -10.56 -20.53
CA GLU A 275 -10.94 -10.51 -20.93
C GLU A 275 -10.79 -9.63 -22.16
N THR A 276 -10.26 -8.42 -21.98
CA THR A 276 -10.07 -7.48 -23.10
C THR A 276 -8.61 -7.12 -23.29
N ARG A 277 -8.20 -6.99 -24.56
CA ARG A 277 -6.88 -6.45 -24.91
C ARG A 277 -6.92 -4.92 -24.91
N VAL A 278 -6.29 -4.32 -23.91
CA VAL A 278 -6.02 -2.88 -23.85
C VAL A 278 -4.58 -2.65 -24.33
N GLY A 279 -4.40 -2.43 -25.64
CA GLY A 279 -3.07 -2.30 -26.25
C GLY A 279 -2.40 -3.65 -26.44
N SER A 280 -1.19 -3.83 -25.88
CA SER A 280 -0.42 -5.08 -25.97
C SER A 280 -0.60 -6.04 -24.79
N LYS A 281 -1.45 -5.71 -23.81
CA LYS A 281 -1.72 -6.54 -22.62
C LYS A 281 -3.19 -6.94 -22.55
N SER A 282 -3.43 -8.16 -22.08
CA SER A 282 -4.76 -8.64 -21.70
C SER A 282 -5.06 -8.18 -20.27
N GLU A 283 -6.23 -7.59 -20.04
CA GLU A 283 -6.76 -7.26 -18.71
C GLU A 283 -8.11 -7.93 -18.52
N SER A 284 -8.32 -8.56 -17.36
CA SER A 284 -9.64 -9.02 -16.92
C SER A 284 -10.38 -7.89 -16.21
N ILE A 285 -11.64 -7.66 -16.59
CA ILE A 285 -12.50 -6.60 -16.07
C ILE A 285 -13.78 -7.24 -15.53
N ILE A 286 -14.08 -7.01 -14.25
CA ILE A 286 -15.31 -7.50 -13.63
C ILE A 286 -16.31 -6.35 -13.53
N TYR A 287 -17.53 -6.54 -14.06
CA TYR A 287 -18.62 -5.57 -13.87
C TYR A 287 -19.38 -5.84 -12.56
N PRO A 288 -19.54 -4.84 -11.69
CA PRO A 288 -20.26 -5.01 -10.44
C PRO A 288 -21.76 -5.17 -10.66
N ILE A 289 -22.35 -6.13 -9.95
CA ILE A 289 -23.78 -6.44 -10.03
C ILE A 289 -24.51 -5.95 -8.77
N THR A 290 -25.68 -5.37 -8.99
CA THR A 290 -26.53 -4.75 -7.97
C THR A 290 -27.99 -5.14 -8.17
N ASP A 291 -28.87 -4.75 -7.26
CA ASP A 291 -30.34 -4.90 -7.37
C ASP A 291 -30.83 -6.33 -7.65
N ILE A 292 -30.11 -7.34 -7.15
CA ILE A 292 -30.47 -8.75 -7.35
C ILE A 292 -31.84 -9.00 -6.71
N LYS A 293 -32.78 -9.57 -7.46
CA LYS A 293 -34.11 -10.02 -7.03
C LYS A 293 -34.33 -11.46 -7.47
N VAL A 294 -35.07 -12.20 -6.66
CA VAL A 294 -35.41 -13.62 -6.89
C VAL A 294 -36.86 -13.80 -6.46
N ASP A 295 -37.65 -14.54 -7.23
CA ASP A 295 -39.03 -14.83 -6.83
C ASP A 295 -39.09 -15.95 -5.77
N ARG A 296 -39.86 -15.71 -4.70
CA ARG A 296 -40.38 -16.68 -3.70
C ARG A 296 -39.43 -17.66 -2.98
N ARG A 297 -38.11 -17.65 -3.22
CA ARG A 297 -37.15 -18.61 -2.62
C ARG A 297 -36.13 -17.93 -1.69
N ARG A 298 -35.60 -18.68 -0.73
CA ARG A 298 -34.44 -18.23 0.06
C ARG A 298 -33.23 -18.16 -0.85
N LYS A 299 -32.58 -17.01 -0.89
CA LYS A 299 -31.37 -16.77 -1.68
C LYS A 299 -30.19 -16.40 -0.80
N ASP A 300 -29.01 -16.83 -1.21
CA ASP A 300 -27.75 -16.29 -0.71
C ASP A 300 -26.93 -15.75 -1.89
N VAL A 301 -26.17 -14.67 -1.62
CA VAL A 301 -25.27 -14.04 -2.59
C VAL A 301 -23.88 -14.09 -1.99
N SER A 302 -23.00 -14.87 -2.60
CA SER A 302 -21.64 -15.09 -2.11
C SER A 302 -20.61 -14.76 -3.20
N ASN A 303 -19.40 -14.39 -2.79
CA ASN A 303 -18.28 -14.21 -3.70
C ASN A 303 -17.32 -15.39 -3.51
N GLN A 304 -17.14 -16.22 -4.54
CA GLN A 304 -16.20 -17.34 -4.57
C GLN A 304 -15.19 -17.11 -5.68
N SER A 305 -13.89 -17.09 -5.34
CA SER A 305 -12.80 -16.91 -6.32
C SER A 305 -13.03 -15.71 -7.26
N GLU A 306 -13.45 -14.57 -6.70
CA GLU A 306 -13.80 -13.33 -7.42
C GLU A 306 -15.08 -13.37 -8.28
N MET A 307 -15.79 -14.50 -8.34
CA MET A 307 -17.13 -14.60 -8.93
C MET A 307 -18.23 -14.48 -7.88
N GLN A 308 -19.16 -13.56 -8.10
CA GLN A 308 -20.46 -13.50 -7.46
C GLN A 308 -21.39 -14.64 -7.95
N MET A 309 -21.86 -15.42 -6.98
CA MET A 309 -22.74 -16.57 -7.15
C MET A 309 -24.10 -16.30 -6.49
N LEU A 310 -25.17 -16.71 -7.16
CA LEU A 310 -26.54 -16.70 -6.65
C LEU A 310 -26.97 -18.13 -6.29
N THR A 311 -27.19 -18.41 -5.00
CA THR A 311 -27.61 -19.74 -4.53
C THR A 311 -29.06 -19.74 -4.12
N PHE A 312 -29.84 -20.67 -4.67
CA PHE A 312 -31.24 -20.95 -4.35
C PHE A 312 -31.31 -22.16 -3.42
N TYR A 313 -32.06 -22.04 -2.32
CA TYR A 313 -32.29 -23.14 -1.38
C TYR A 313 -33.76 -23.57 -1.37
N ASP A 314 -33.99 -24.87 -1.21
CA ASP A 314 -35.31 -25.46 -0.96
C ASP A 314 -35.24 -26.49 0.17
N ASP A 315 -36.04 -26.29 1.21
CA ASP A 315 -36.10 -27.19 2.38
C ASP A 315 -36.57 -28.61 2.00
N ASN A 316 -37.33 -28.74 0.90
CA ASN A 316 -37.87 -30.03 0.42
C ASN A 316 -37.05 -30.64 -0.73
N TYR A 317 -35.89 -30.06 -1.05
CA TYR A 317 -35.05 -30.39 -2.21
C TYR A 317 -35.73 -30.09 -3.56
N PHE A 318 -34.95 -29.57 -4.50
CA PHE A 318 -35.35 -29.48 -5.90
C PHE A 318 -35.46 -30.86 -6.52
N ARG A 319 -36.55 -31.10 -7.26
CA ARG A 319 -36.85 -32.35 -7.99
C ARG A 319 -37.63 -32.04 -9.26
N ASP A 320 -37.57 -32.92 -10.24
CA ASP A 320 -38.33 -32.83 -11.50
C ASP A 320 -38.15 -31.47 -12.19
N SER A 321 -39.25 -30.82 -12.61
CA SER A 321 -39.20 -29.53 -13.30
C SER A 321 -39.29 -28.37 -12.31
N GLN A 322 -38.41 -27.37 -12.47
CA GLN A 322 -38.30 -26.21 -11.59
C GLN A 322 -38.22 -24.93 -12.41
N VAL A 323 -38.89 -23.88 -11.94
CA VAL A 323 -38.79 -22.55 -12.55
C VAL A 323 -37.93 -21.65 -11.65
N LEU A 324 -36.98 -20.94 -12.26
CA LEU A 324 -36.12 -19.96 -11.61
C LEU A 324 -36.28 -18.60 -12.29
N ASP A 325 -36.90 -17.67 -11.57
CA ASP A 325 -37.02 -16.26 -11.97
C ASP A 325 -36.09 -15.41 -11.11
N TYR A 326 -35.16 -14.71 -11.76
CA TYR A 326 -34.26 -13.78 -11.08
C TYR A 326 -33.85 -12.63 -11.98
N SER A 327 -33.67 -11.47 -11.37
CA SER A 327 -33.26 -10.25 -12.06
C SER A 327 -32.08 -9.60 -11.35
N TYR A 328 -31.26 -8.86 -12.08
CA TYR A 328 -30.16 -8.08 -11.51
C TYR A 328 -29.75 -6.95 -12.45
N THR A 329 -28.99 -5.99 -11.92
CA THR A 329 -28.44 -4.87 -12.67
C THR A 329 -26.94 -5.03 -12.81
N ILE A 330 -26.43 -5.12 -14.04
CA ILE A 330 -25.00 -5.03 -14.35
C ILE A 330 -24.65 -3.53 -14.46
N ASN A 331 -23.60 -3.09 -13.76
CA ASN A 331 -23.09 -1.71 -13.89
C ASN A 331 -21.83 -1.74 -14.75
N SER A 332 -21.98 -1.48 -16.06
CA SER A 332 -20.82 -1.40 -16.95
C SER A 332 -20.02 -0.11 -16.71
N ARG A 333 -18.84 -0.02 -17.33
CA ARG A 333 -17.97 1.16 -17.28
C ARG A 333 -17.33 1.41 -18.64
N ASP A 334 -16.91 2.65 -18.86
CA ASP A 334 -16.12 3.02 -20.04
C ASP A 334 -14.80 2.23 -20.05
N LEU A 335 -14.54 1.52 -21.14
CA LEU A 335 -13.33 0.73 -21.36
C LEU A 335 -12.16 1.55 -21.95
N GLY A 336 -12.35 2.87 -22.14
CA GLY A 336 -11.27 3.82 -22.44
C GLY A 336 -10.74 3.75 -23.87
N LYS A 337 -11.51 3.18 -24.81
CA LYS A 337 -11.14 3.14 -26.23
C LYS A 337 -11.37 4.51 -26.87
N LYS A 338 -10.41 4.97 -27.67
CA LYS A 338 -10.35 6.37 -28.12
C LYS A 338 -11.44 6.73 -29.11
N ASP A 339 -11.88 5.78 -29.93
CA ASP A 339 -12.67 6.04 -31.14
C ASP A 339 -14.05 5.37 -31.11
N MET A 340 -14.38 4.63 -30.06
CA MET A 340 -15.60 3.81 -29.96
C MET A 340 -15.89 3.43 -28.50
N ASP A 341 -17.14 3.09 -28.23
CA ASP A 341 -17.55 2.45 -26.98
C ASP A 341 -17.61 0.94 -27.22
N ILE A 342 -17.28 0.12 -26.21
CA ILE A 342 -17.38 -1.34 -26.31
C ILE A 342 -18.28 -1.83 -25.18
N LEU A 343 -19.26 -2.65 -25.52
CA LEU A 343 -20.11 -3.37 -24.57
C LEU A 343 -19.82 -4.85 -24.69
N VAL A 344 -19.45 -5.50 -23.58
CA VAL A 344 -19.27 -6.95 -23.52
C VAL A 344 -20.26 -7.54 -22.53
N LEU A 345 -20.93 -8.63 -22.93
CA LEU A 345 -21.95 -9.30 -22.12
C LEU A 345 -21.86 -10.81 -22.24
N ASP A 346 -21.84 -11.52 -21.11
CA ASP A 346 -22.04 -12.96 -21.06
C ASP A 346 -23.54 -13.25 -21.00
N LEU A 347 -24.08 -13.94 -22.02
CA LEU A 347 -25.44 -14.52 -21.92
C LEU A 347 -25.43 -15.75 -21.01
N ILE A 348 -24.41 -16.57 -21.14
CA ILE A 348 -24.14 -17.72 -20.28
C ILE A 348 -22.81 -17.42 -19.58
N PRO A 349 -22.80 -17.17 -18.26
CA PRO A 349 -21.57 -16.89 -17.54
C PRO A 349 -20.60 -18.07 -17.58
N ARG A 350 -19.30 -17.77 -17.50
CA ARG A 350 -18.27 -18.80 -17.36
C ARG A 350 -18.50 -19.65 -16.10
N ASN A 351 -18.21 -20.95 -16.18
CA ASN A 351 -18.44 -21.93 -15.10
C ASN A 351 -19.92 -22.15 -14.74
N ASN A 352 -20.82 -21.88 -15.67
CA ASN A 352 -22.24 -22.20 -15.49
C ASN A 352 -22.42 -23.73 -15.31
N PRO A 353 -23.10 -24.19 -14.22
CA PRO A 353 -23.06 -25.59 -13.80
C PRO A 353 -24.06 -26.51 -14.51
N PHE A 354 -24.79 -26.03 -15.52
CA PHE A 354 -25.77 -26.84 -16.25
C PHE A 354 -25.94 -26.36 -17.70
N PRO A 355 -26.14 -27.25 -18.67
CA PRO A 355 -26.32 -26.83 -20.06
C PRO A 355 -27.74 -26.31 -20.36
N TYR A 356 -27.88 -25.60 -21.49
CA TYR A 356 -29.14 -25.04 -21.98
C TYR A 356 -29.58 -25.78 -23.25
N LYS A 357 -30.77 -26.39 -23.22
CA LYS A 357 -31.35 -27.04 -24.40
C LYS A 357 -31.93 -26.01 -25.37
N ASN A 358 -32.65 -25.02 -24.86
CA ASN A 358 -33.18 -23.88 -25.61
C ASN A 358 -32.98 -22.60 -24.80
N LEU A 359 -32.41 -21.57 -25.43
CA LEU A 359 -32.21 -20.25 -24.83
C LEU A 359 -32.62 -19.16 -25.83
N ASP A 360 -33.64 -18.39 -25.48
CA ASP A 360 -34.03 -17.17 -26.17
C ASP A 360 -33.46 -15.95 -25.46
N PHE A 361 -32.99 -14.96 -26.20
CA PHE A 361 -32.57 -13.69 -25.62
C PHE A 361 -33.12 -12.48 -26.37
N GLU A 362 -33.39 -11.42 -25.63
CA GLU A 362 -33.87 -10.14 -26.14
C GLU A 362 -33.09 -9.01 -25.47
N ILE A 363 -32.35 -8.20 -26.24
CA ILE A 363 -31.57 -7.06 -25.74
C ILE A 363 -32.12 -5.78 -26.35
N GLN A 364 -32.67 -4.91 -25.51
CA GLN A 364 -33.15 -3.60 -25.88
C GLN A 364 -32.08 -2.53 -25.66
N PHE A 365 -31.82 -1.73 -26.68
CA PHE A 365 -30.82 -0.66 -26.65
C PHE A 365 -31.46 0.75 -26.55
N PRO A 366 -30.76 1.72 -25.94
CA PRO A 366 -31.31 3.08 -25.77
C PRO A 366 -31.29 3.87 -27.08
N LYS A 367 -30.29 3.61 -27.94
CA LYS A 367 -30.04 4.28 -29.22
C LYS A 367 -29.96 3.23 -30.34
N ASP A 368 -30.12 3.69 -31.57
CA ASP A 368 -29.95 2.84 -32.76
C ASP A 368 -28.47 2.79 -33.16
N PHE A 369 -28.03 1.69 -33.77
CA PHE A 369 -26.68 1.50 -34.28
C PHE A 369 -26.65 0.41 -35.37
N GLU A 370 -25.59 0.39 -36.18
CA GLU A 370 -25.32 -0.72 -37.10
C GLU A 370 -24.42 -1.75 -36.40
N PRO A 371 -24.96 -2.89 -35.93
CA PRO A 371 -24.14 -3.90 -35.27
C PRO A 371 -23.21 -4.59 -36.27
N ASP A 372 -21.93 -4.69 -35.93
CA ASP A 372 -21.04 -5.63 -36.61
C ASP A 372 -21.27 -7.03 -36.04
N LEU A 373 -22.17 -7.77 -36.71
CA LEU A 373 -22.59 -9.10 -36.29
C LEU A 373 -21.51 -10.19 -36.53
N SER A 374 -20.39 -9.86 -37.19
CA SER A 374 -19.30 -10.80 -37.43
C SER A 374 -18.43 -11.09 -36.21
N LEU A 375 -18.57 -10.31 -35.14
CA LEU A 375 -17.83 -10.42 -33.88
C LEU A 375 -18.54 -11.29 -32.83
N PHE A 376 -19.58 -12.01 -33.24
CA PHE A 376 -20.36 -12.88 -32.37
C PHE A 376 -19.74 -14.27 -32.35
N GLU A 377 -18.75 -14.48 -31.48
CA GLU A 377 -18.20 -15.81 -31.22
C GLU A 377 -19.16 -16.59 -30.33
N THR A 378 -20.08 -17.32 -30.94
CA THR A 378 -20.92 -18.28 -30.22
C THR A 378 -20.33 -19.68 -30.39
N ASN A 379 -19.94 -20.34 -29.29
CA ASN A 379 -19.50 -21.74 -29.28
C ASN A 379 -20.66 -22.76 -29.50
N GLY A 380 -21.62 -22.46 -30.39
CA GLY A 380 -22.81 -23.28 -30.67
C GLY A 380 -23.62 -22.77 -31.88
N SER A 381 -24.73 -23.45 -32.21
CA SER A 381 -25.66 -23.00 -33.26
C SER A 381 -26.57 -21.89 -32.71
N ALA A 382 -26.17 -20.64 -32.92
CA ALA A 382 -26.96 -19.47 -32.58
C ALA A 382 -27.52 -18.81 -33.84
N SER A 383 -28.74 -18.30 -33.74
CA SER A 383 -29.34 -17.41 -34.74
C SER A 383 -29.74 -16.11 -34.06
N TYR A 384 -29.54 -14.98 -34.74
CA TYR A 384 -29.88 -13.67 -34.20
C TYR A 384 -30.36 -12.73 -35.30
N GLU A 385 -31.16 -11.75 -34.91
CA GLU A 385 -31.71 -10.70 -35.77
C GLU A 385 -31.74 -9.37 -35.01
N TYR A 386 -31.28 -8.30 -35.65
CA TYR A 386 -31.38 -6.95 -35.10
C TYR A 386 -32.47 -6.15 -35.80
N ASN A 387 -33.38 -5.58 -35.01
CA ASN A 387 -34.43 -4.68 -35.49
C ASN A 387 -34.10 -3.23 -35.10
N SER A 388 -33.68 -2.42 -36.07
CA SER A 388 -33.34 -1.00 -35.87
C SER A 388 -34.52 -0.11 -35.48
N THR A 389 -35.76 -0.50 -35.82
CA THR A 389 -36.96 0.27 -35.45
C THR A 389 -37.29 0.13 -33.98
N THR A 390 -37.20 -1.10 -33.45
CA THR A 390 -37.45 -1.37 -32.02
C THR A 390 -36.19 -1.25 -31.18
N LYS A 391 -35.01 -1.13 -31.81
CA LYS A 391 -33.67 -1.13 -31.20
C LYS A 391 -33.44 -2.40 -30.38
N THR A 392 -33.93 -3.53 -30.89
CA THR A 392 -33.93 -4.81 -30.19
C THR A 392 -33.09 -5.80 -30.96
N LEU A 393 -32.15 -6.44 -30.28
CA LEU A 393 -31.46 -7.63 -30.75
C LEU A 393 -32.15 -8.86 -30.16
N THR A 394 -32.65 -9.75 -31.00
CA THR A 394 -33.25 -11.02 -30.58
C THR A 394 -32.41 -12.18 -31.09
N GLY A 395 -32.31 -13.26 -30.32
CA GLY A 395 -31.67 -14.47 -30.82
C GLY A 395 -32.09 -15.73 -30.07
N HIS A 396 -31.75 -16.86 -30.68
CA HIS A 396 -32.06 -18.20 -30.21
C HIS A 396 -30.80 -19.06 -30.26
N VAL A 397 -30.55 -19.79 -29.17
CA VAL A 397 -29.42 -20.72 -29.01
C VAL A 397 -29.99 -22.10 -28.67
N SER A 398 -29.66 -23.09 -29.49
CA SER A 398 -30.08 -24.49 -29.31
C SER A 398 -28.92 -25.38 -28.88
N GLU A 399 -29.19 -26.36 -28.01
CA GLU A 399 -28.25 -27.42 -27.60
C GLU A 399 -26.88 -26.91 -27.12
N SER A 400 -26.88 -25.89 -26.26
CA SER A 400 -25.67 -25.35 -25.66
C SER A 400 -25.18 -26.21 -24.51
N PHE A 401 -24.30 -27.17 -24.81
CA PHE A 401 -23.64 -28.05 -23.83
C PHE A 401 -22.43 -27.42 -23.11
N ASN A 402 -22.03 -26.20 -23.50
CA ASN A 402 -20.78 -25.59 -23.05
C ASN A 402 -20.89 -24.91 -21.68
N SER A 403 -19.86 -25.12 -20.84
CA SER A 403 -19.55 -24.31 -19.64
C SER A 403 -18.61 -23.13 -19.95
N SER A 404 -18.05 -23.08 -21.16
CA SER A 404 -17.31 -21.93 -21.67
C SER A 404 -18.32 -20.86 -22.08
N GLY A 405 -18.34 -19.78 -21.30
CA GLY A 405 -19.36 -18.73 -21.39
C GLY A 405 -19.60 -18.21 -22.81
N GLN A 406 -20.84 -17.80 -23.06
CA GLN A 406 -21.23 -17.24 -24.35
C GLN A 406 -21.11 -15.71 -24.27
N GLU A 407 -19.95 -15.21 -24.67
CA GLU A 407 -19.60 -13.78 -24.63
C GLU A 407 -20.07 -13.06 -25.90
N PHE A 408 -20.63 -11.87 -25.73
CA PHE A 408 -21.08 -10.97 -26.79
C PHE A 408 -20.31 -9.67 -26.71
N GLN A 409 -19.46 -9.38 -27.70
CA GLN A 409 -18.78 -8.11 -27.82
C GLN A 409 -19.44 -7.24 -28.90
N LEU A 410 -19.96 -6.08 -28.50
CA LEU A 410 -20.55 -5.08 -29.37
C LEU A 410 -19.67 -3.84 -29.47
N GLN A 411 -19.38 -3.44 -30.70
CA GLN A 411 -18.74 -2.17 -31.02
C GLN A 411 -19.81 -1.10 -31.21
N LEU A 412 -19.78 -0.06 -30.37
CA LEU A 412 -20.78 1.00 -30.34
C LEU A 412 -20.15 2.35 -30.73
N PRO A 413 -20.93 3.26 -31.34
CA PRO A 413 -20.45 4.61 -31.64
C PRO A 413 -19.89 5.32 -30.41
N LYS A 414 -18.85 6.13 -30.56
CA LYS A 414 -18.28 6.87 -29.43
C LYS A 414 -19.32 7.76 -28.75
N GLY A 415 -19.39 7.70 -27.41
CA GLY A 415 -20.36 8.47 -26.63
C GLY A 415 -21.78 7.90 -26.67
N TYR A 416 -21.88 6.60 -26.96
CA TYR A 416 -23.12 5.84 -26.84
C TYR A 416 -23.61 5.88 -25.40
N PHE A 417 -22.67 5.71 -24.45
CA PHE A 417 -22.93 5.78 -23.01
C PHE A 417 -22.53 7.13 -22.39
N THR A 418 -23.25 7.51 -21.34
CA THR A 418 -22.99 8.66 -20.48
C THR A 418 -22.85 8.19 -19.03
N TYR A 419 -21.65 7.71 -18.66
CA TYR A 419 -21.41 7.25 -17.29
C TYR A 419 -21.47 8.41 -16.28
N PRO A 420 -22.29 8.33 -15.21
CA PRO A 420 -22.37 9.35 -14.19
C PRO A 420 -21.08 9.36 -13.35
N THR A 421 -20.17 10.28 -13.65
CA THR A 421 -18.91 10.37 -12.91
C THR A 421 -19.07 11.25 -11.68
N PHE A 422 -19.16 10.65 -10.48
CA PHE A 422 -19.09 11.42 -9.23
C PHE A 422 -17.74 12.14 -9.17
N ASN A 423 -17.76 13.45 -8.93
CA ASN A 423 -16.53 14.25 -8.93
C ASN A 423 -15.97 14.36 -7.50
N TYR A 424 -15.11 13.41 -7.14
CA TYR A 424 -14.45 13.33 -5.84
C TYR A 424 -13.58 14.56 -5.50
N THR A 425 -13.29 15.46 -6.44
CA THR A 425 -12.63 16.74 -6.13
C THR A 425 -13.43 17.58 -5.16
N TRP A 426 -14.77 17.52 -5.19
CA TRP A 426 -15.63 18.23 -4.26
C TRP A 426 -15.47 17.73 -2.82
N VAL A 427 -15.34 16.42 -2.65
CA VAL A 427 -15.07 15.81 -1.33
C VAL A 427 -13.72 16.32 -0.80
N GLY A 428 -12.69 16.31 -1.65
CA GLY A 428 -11.38 16.86 -1.30
C GLY A 428 -11.42 18.34 -0.89
N MET A 429 -12.21 19.15 -1.60
CA MET A 429 -12.39 20.57 -1.29
C MET A 429 -13.10 20.78 0.06
N ILE A 430 -14.18 20.04 0.34
CA ILE A 430 -14.91 20.11 1.61
C ILE A 430 -13.98 19.74 2.77
N VAL A 431 -13.22 18.65 2.64
CA VAL A 431 -12.24 18.22 3.65
C VAL A 431 -11.19 19.30 3.89
N ALA A 432 -10.67 19.93 2.84
CA ALA A 432 -9.69 21.01 2.95
C ALA A 432 -10.25 22.25 3.67
N VAL A 433 -11.50 22.64 3.40
CA VAL A 433 -12.18 23.76 4.08
C VAL A 433 -12.33 23.48 5.57
N VAL A 434 -12.85 22.30 5.94
CA VAL A 434 -13.07 21.90 7.33
C VAL A 434 -11.75 21.86 8.10
N LEU A 435 -10.71 21.26 7.51
CA LEU A 435 -9.38 21.20 8.11
C LEU A 435 -8.79 22.59 8.32
N THR A 436 -8.90 23.47 7.33
CA THR A 436 -8.36 24.84 7.42
C THR A 436 -9.09 25.63 8.50
N ALA A 437 -10.41 25.50 8.59
CA ALA A 437 -11.20 26.12 9.65
C ALA A 437 -10.80 25.59 11.04
N PHE A 438 -10.58 24.28 11.17
CA PHE A 438 -10.09 23.67 12.41
C PHE A 438 -8.70 24.21 12.80
N VAL A 439 -7.75 24.24 11.87
CA VAL A 439 -6.40 24.76 12.12
C VAL A 439 -6.44 26.24 12.50
N TYR A 440 -7.27 27.04 11.82
CA TYR A 440 -7.45 28.45 12.14
C TYR A 440 -8.04 28.67 13.54
N PHE A 441 -9.05 27.88 13.92
CA PHE A 441 -9.62 27.89 15.27
C PHE A 441 -8.57 27.56 16.32
N MET A 442 -7.80 26.49 16.09
CA MET A 442 -6.71 26.06 16.96
C MET A 442 -5.61 27.13 17.08
N TYR A 443 -5.26 27.79 15.97
CA TYR A 443 -4.36 28.93 15.95
C TYR A 443 -4.89 30.09 16.80
N ARG A 444 -6.15 30.49 16.63
CA ARG A 444 -6.76 31.57 17.43
C ARG A 444 -6.79 31.25 18.92
N ARG A 445 -7.10 30.01 19.28
CA ARG A 445 -7.25 29.60 20.68
C ARG A 445 -5.93 29.37 21.41
N HIS A 446 -5.01 28.64 20.78
CA HIS A 446 -3.80 28.16 21.43
C HIS A 446 -2.50 28.73 20.85
N GLY A 447 -2.52 29.24 19.61
CA GLY A 447 -1.33 29.62 18.86
C GLY A 447 -1.01 31.11 18.78
N LYS A 448 -2.05 31.95 18.76
CA LYS A 448 -1.91 33.41 18.59
C LYS A 448 -1.17 34.00 19.78
N GLU A 449 -0.12 34.76 19.50
CA GLU A 449 0.65 35.48 20.53
C GLU A 449 -0.20 36.58 21.17
N ASP A 450 -0.09 36.71 22.49
CA ASP A 450 -0.67 37.82 23.25
C ASP A 450 0.10 39.12 22.91
N PRO A 451 -0.54 40.31 22.97
CA PRO A 451 0.15 41.55 22.69
C PRO A 451 1.36 41.72 23.62
N ILE A 452 2.49 42.11 23.04
CA ILE A 452 3.73 42.37 23.78
C ILE A 452 3.62 43.78 24.35
N VAL A 453 3.76 43.89 25.67
CA VAL A 453 3.85 45.18 26.36
C VAL A 453 5.32 45.46 26.60
N GLU A 454 5.86 46.46 25.92
CA GLU A 454 7.22 46.94 26.13
C GLU A 454 7.26 47.76 27.43
N THR A 455 8.13 47.39 28.37
CA THR A 455 8.33 48.12 29.64
C THR A 455 9.54 49.05 29.53
N VAL A 456 9.62 50.08 30.38
CA VAL A 456 10.81 50.93 30.46
C VAL A 456 11.82 50.23 31.36
N GLU A 457 12.89 49.69 30.77
CA GLU A 457 13.94 48.97 31.49
C GLU A 457 15.30 49.62 31.26
N PHE A 458 16.06 49.77 32.35
CA PHE A 458 17.42 50.31 32.33
C PHE A 458 18.48 49.24 32.58
N THR A 459 18.07 48.05 33.05
CA THR A 459 18.94 46.91 33.36
C THR A 459 18.40 45.64 32.72
N ALA A 460 19.24 44.59 32.67
CA ALA A 460 18.80 43.27 32.21
C ALA A 460 17.76 42.65 33.18
N PRO A 461 16.78 41.89 32.68
CA PRO A 461 15.81 41.19 33.52
C PRO A 461 16.50 40.31 34.56
N GLU A 462 16.02 40.38 35.80
CA GLU A 462 16.56 39.58 36.89
C GLU A 462 16.45 38.08 36.61
N GLY A 463 17.49 37.33 37.00
CA GLY A 463 17.52 35.86 36.91
C GLY A 463 17.80 35.28 35.52
N LEU A 464 18.08 36.11 34.52
CA LEU A 464 18.50 35.68 33.17
C LEU A 464 19.97 36.02 32.91
N SER A 465 20.74 35.04 32.47
CA SER A 465 22.09 35.29 31.93
C SER A 465 22.05 35.92 30.55
N SER A 466 23.19 36.42 30.07
CA SER A 466 23.30 36.98 28.73
C SER A 466 22.92 35.96 27.64
N ALA A 467 23.31 34.70 27.80
CA ALA A 467 22.96 33.64 26.86
C ALA A 467 21.46 33.34 26.84
N GLU A 468 20.83 33.36 28.01
CA GLU A 468 19.40 33.14 28.21
C GLU A 468 18.54 34.26 27.63
N ILE A 469 18.98 35.53 27.74
CA ILE A 469 18.33 36.65 27.04
C ILE A 469 18.28 36.37 25.53
N GLY A 470 19.34 35.81 24.96
CA GLY A 470 19.36 35.41 23.57
C GLY A 470 18.25 34.42 23.21
N TYR A 471 18.03 33.43 24.07
CA TYR A 471 16.93 32.46 23.93
C TYR A 471 15.56 33.10 24.07
N VAL A 472 15.32 33.91 25.11
CA VAL A 472 14.01 34.54 25.34
C VAL A 472 13.67 35.51 24.21
N TYR A 473 14.65 36.30 23.75
CA TYR A 473 14.50 37.25 22.65
C TYR A 473 14.21 36.58 21.30
N ARG A 474 14.92 35.49 20.96
CA ARG A 474 14.78 34.87 19.62
C ARG A 474 13.96 33.58 19.59
N GLY A 475 13.67 32.99 20.74
CA GLY A 475 13.13 31.63 20.90
C GLY A 475 14.11 30.51 20.54
N HIS A 476 15.37 30.84 20.28
CA HIS A 476 16.49 29.91 20.02
C HIS A 476 17.80 30.62 20.39
N SER A 477 18.80 29.86 20.82
CA SER A 477 20.13 30.38 21.13
C SER A 477 21.06 30.27 19.93
N LYS A 478 22.04 31.17 19.86
CA LYS A 478 23.16 31.15 18.92
C LYS A 478 24.47 30.95 19.67
N SER A 479 25.52 30.47 18.99
CA SER A 479 26.84 30.31 19.60
C SER A 479 27.37 31.62 20.21
N LYS A 480 27.11 32.76 19.55
CA LYS A 480 27.47 34.09 20.09
C LYS A 480 26.83 34.38 21.45
N ASP A 481 25.65 33.82 21.73
CA ASP A 481 24.95 34.03 22.99
C ASP A 481 25.66 33.30 24.12
N VAL A 482 26.13 32.08 23.84
CA VAL A 482 26.95 31.30 24.77
C VAL A 482 28.31 31.95 24.97
N VAL A 483 28.95 32.45 23.90
CA VAL A 483 30.25 33.15 23.99
C VAL A 483 30.14 34.44 24.83
N SER A 484 28.99 35.11 24.80
CA SER A 484 28.72 36.28 25.65
C SER A 484 28.85 36.01 27.15
N LEU A 485 28.73 34.73 27.57
CA LEU A 485 28.90 34.33 28.97
C LEU A 485 30.30 34.66 29.49
N ILE A 486 31.32 34.70 28.63
CA ILE A 486 32.68 35.08 29.05
C ILE A 486 32.71 36.51 29.60
N ILE A 487 32.06 37.45 28.89
CA ILE A 487 31.93 38.85 29.34
C ILE A 487 31.04 38.93 30.58
N TYR A 488 29.94 38.17 30.59
CA TYR A 488 29.02 38.10 31.72
C TYR A 488 29.71 37.63 33.02
N TRP A 489 30.49 36.55 32.95
CA TRP A 489 31.25 36.03 34.09
C TRP A 489 32.35 36.98 34.54
N ALA A 490 33.02 37.66 33.60
CA ALA A 490 34.03 38.67 33.93
C ALA A 490 33.42 39.84 34.71
N SER A 491 32.31 40.40 34.22
CA SER A 491 31.58 41.50 34.90
C SER A 491 31.11 41.15 36.32
N ARG A 492 30.87 39.86 36.60
CA ARG A 492 30.45 39.33 37.91
C ARG A 492 31.63 38.83 38.78
N GLY A 493 32.87 39.04 38.32
CA GLY A 493 34.10 38.71 39.04
C GLY A 493 34.45 37.22 39.13
N TYR A 494 33.98 36.38 38.19
CA TYR A 494 34.34 34.95 38.15
C TYR A 494 35.65 34.68 37.40
N LEU A 495 36.01 35.56 36.47
CA LEU A 495 37.25 35.46 35.69
C LEU A 495 37.77 36.86 35.34
N THR A 496 39.05 36.96 34.99
CA THR A 496 39.64 38.14 34.36
C THR A 496 40.03 37.86 32.91
N ILE A 497 40.11 38.91 32.11
CA ILE A 497 40.49 38.89 30.71
C ILE A 497 41.76 39.75 30.56
N THR A 498 42.86 39.12 30.18
CA THR A 498 44.14 39.78 29.91
C THR A 498 44.40 39.79 28.40
N GLU A 499 44.61 40.97 27.83
CA GLU A 499 45.07 41.12 26.44
C GLU A 499 46.52 40.65 26.32
N LEU A 500 46.80 39.73 25.38
CA LEU A 500 48.17 39.30 25.06
C LEU A 500 48.70 39.93 23.75
N ASP A 501 47.85 40.63 23.01
CA ASP A 501 48.22 41.44 21.86
C ASP A 501 47.37 42.71 21.77
N GLU A 502 47.93 43.75 21.15
CA GLU A 502 47.26 45.06 20.97
C GLU A 502 46.06 45.00 20.00
N LYS A 503 45.91 43.89 19.24
CA LYS A 503 44.85 43.75 18.24
C LYS A 503 43.59 43.14 18.82
N GLY A 504 43.66 42.45 19.95
CA GLY A 504 42.57 41.68 20.56
C GLY A 504 42.36 40.29 19.99
N ASP A 505 43.31 39.76 19.22
CA ASP A 505 43.18 38.44 18.58
C ASP A 505 43.52 37.30 19.56
N ASN A 506 44.33 37.59 20.58
CA ASN A 506 44.74 36.63 21.60
C ASN A 506 44.52 37.21 23.00
N ILE A 507 43.49 36.71 23.68
CA ILE A 507 43.25 36.97 25.09
C ILE A 507 43.58 35.74 25.95
N GLN A 508 43.95 35.99 27.20
CA GLN A 508 44.07 35.02 28.27
C GLN A 508 42.91 35.21 29.26
N LEU A 509 42.21 34.13 29.58
CA LEU A 509 41.16 34.08 30.58
C LEU A 509 41.71 33.44 31.84
N ASN A 510 41.61 34.13 32.98
CA ASN A 510 42.08 33.63 34.28
C ASN A 510 40.88 33.43 35.20
N LYS A 511 40.72 32.23 35.74
CA LYS A 511 39.66 31.88 36.70
C LYS A 511 39.98 32.51 38.06
N LEU A 512 39.00 33.19 38.65
CA LEU A 512 39.10 33.75 40.00
C LEU A 512 38.36 32.90 41.04
N LYS A 513 37.18 32.40 40.67
CA LYS A 513 36.32 31.58 41.53
C LYS A 513 35.50 30.60 40.69
N ASP A 514 35.07 29.51 41.31
CA ASP A 514 34.10 28.59 40.70
C ASP A 514 32.71 29.22 40.60
N LEU A 515 31.88 28.69 39.70
CA LEU A 515 30.47 29.09 39.60
C LEU A 515 29.67 28.44 40.74
N ASP A 516 29.58 29.12 41.88
CA ASP A 516 28.72 28.71 42.99
C ASP A 516 27.26 29.12 42.70
N ASN A 517 26.30 28.20 42.90
CA ASN A 517 24.86 28.46 42.91
C ASN A 517 24.20 28.94 41.58
N TYR A 518 24.46 28.27 40.45
CA TYR A 518 23.77 28.58 39.17
C TYR A 518 22.53 27.72 38.90
N THR A 519 21.46 28.38 38.44
CA THR A 519 20.18 27.74 38.05
C THR A 519 20.26 27.00 36.72
N ASN A 520 21.27 27.28 35.87
CA ASN A 520 21.42 26.68 34.54
C ASN A 520 22.64 25.75 34.44
N ARG A 521 22.39 24.44 34.31
CA ARG A 521 23.44 23.40 34.16
C ARG A 521 24.29 23.56 32.89
N GLU A 522 23.77 24.20 31.84
CA GLU A 522 24.53 24.38 30.60
C GLU A 522 25.60 25.48 30.75
N GLU A 523 25.35 26.52 31.55
CA GLU A 523 26.34 27.55 31.84
C GLU A 523 27.52 26.98 32.63
N LEU A 524 27.22 26.18 33.66
CA LEU A 524 28.23 25.45 34.44
C LEU A 524 29.07 24.54 33.55
N ARG A 525 28.44 23.83 32.60
CA ARG A 525 29.15 22.97 31.64
C ARG A 525 30.12 23.76 30.77
N VAL A 526 29.71 24.93 30.27
CA VAL A 526 30.58 25.79 29.44
C VAL A 526 31.75 26.31 30.25
N PHE A 527 31.50 26.79 31.48
CA PHE A 527 32.55 27.28 32.37
C PHE A 527 33.55 26.19 32.77
N ASN A 528 33.07 25.01 33.16
CA ASN A 528 33.93 23.88 33.52
C ASN A 528 34.75 23.37 32.32
N ALA A 529 34.19 23.42 31.12
CA ALA A 529 34.94 23.08 29.90
C ALA A 529 36.04 24.11 29.60
N LEU A 530 35.82 25.38 29.94
CA LEU A 530 36.78 26.46 29.77
C LEU A 530 38.02 26.26 30.68
N PHE A 531 37.80 25.76 31.90
CA PHE A 531 38.82 25.62 32.96
C PHE A 531 39.09 24.17 33.40
N LYS A 532 38.85 23.19 32.52
CA LYS A 532 38.99 21.75 32.86
C LYS A 532 40.42 21.41 33.34
N GLY A 533 40.61 21.35 34.66
CA GLY A 533 41.89 21.07 35.32
C GLY A 533 42.94 22.18 35.22
N ARG A 534 42.53 23.44 34.96
CA ARG A 534 43.41 24.60 34.79
C ARG A 534 42.73 25.89 35.23
N ASP A 535 43.50 26.86 35.68
CA ASP A 535 42.97 28.18 36.08
C ASP A 535 43.22 29.27 35.02
N GLU A 536 44.01 28.99 33.97
CA GLU A 536 44.25 29.91 32.86
C GLU A 536 44.06 29.25 31.49
N ILE A 537 43.50 29.99 30.53
CA ILE A 537 43.37 29.54 29.14
C ILE A 537 43.52 30.69 28.14
N THR A 538 44.26 30.45 27.05
CA THR A 538 44.39 31.41 25.95
C THR A 538 43.49 31.07 24.78
N THR A 539 43.15 32.09 23.99
CA THR A 539 42.28 31.97 22.79
C THR A 539 42.83 30.94 21.79
N LYS A 540 44.15 30.85 21.65
CA LYS A 540 44.81 29.84 20.78
C LYS A 540 44.56 28.39 21.24
N LYS A 541 44.50 28.14 22.56
CA LYS A 541 44.24 26.80 23.13
C LYS A 541 42.76 26.39 23.04
N LEU A 542 41.84 27.34 22.83
CA LEU A 542 40.41 27.06 22.66
C LEU A 542 40.06 26.44 21.29
N ASN A 543 40.95 26.60 20.30
CA ASN A 543 40.67 26.45 18.87
C ASN A 543 40.31 25.02 18.39
N ASN A 544 40.43 23.98 19.22
CA ASN A 544 40.22 22.58 18.77
C ASN A 544 39.22 21.74 19.60
N THR A 545 38.83 22.16 20.80
CA THR A 545 38.03 21.31 21.73
C THR A 545 36.84 22.02 22.38
N PHE A 546 36.77 23.35 22.31
CA PHE A 546 35.74 24.13 22.99
C PHE A 546 34.45 24.29 22.16
N GLY A 547 34.54 24.17 20.83
CA GLY A 547 33.41 24.36 19.91
C GLY A 547 32.25 23.39 20.11
N SER A 548 32.53 22.11 20.38
CA SER A 548 31.49 21.10 20.63
C SER A 548 30.71 21.39 21.91
N THR A 549 31.37 21.86 22.97
CA THR A 549 30.72 22.30 24.22
C THR A 549 29.80 23.48 23.98
N VAL A 550 30.25 24.49 23.23
CA VAL A 550 29.44 25.67 22.92
C VAL A 550 28.25 25.30 22.05
N GLN A 551 28.44 24.41 21.06
CA GLN A 551 27.34 23.88 20.25
C GLN A 551 26.33 23.11 21.10
N HIS A 552 26.80 22.25 22.00
CA HIS A 552 25.94 21.51 22.93
C HIS A 552 25.15 22.45 23.84
N ALA A 553 25.81 23.44 24.45
CA ALA A 553 25.14 24.44 25.30
C ALA A 553 24.14 25.26 24.48
N THR A 554 24.46 25.62 23.24
CA THR A 554 23.55 26.33 22.33
C THR A 554 22.28 25.52 22.05
N MET A 555 22.41 24.21 21.81
CA MET A 555 21.26 23.32 21.57
C MET A 555 20.41 23.10 22.82
N ASN A 556 21.01 23.19 24.01
CA ASN A 556 20.40 22.79 25.27
C ASN A 556 20.08 23.94 26.22
N MET A 557 20.39 25.19 25.86
CA MET A 557 20.10 26.39 26.66
C MET A 557 18.62 26.50 27.03
N ASN A 558 17.74 25.97 26.17
CA ASN A 558 16.30 25.94 26.40
C ASN A 558 15.85 24.99 27.53
N LYS A 559 16.68 24.02 27.94
CA LYS A 559 16.28 22.93 28.84
C LYS A 559 15.79 23.45 30.20
N ARG A 560 16.38 24.51 30.74
CA ARG A 560 15.93 25.16 31.98
C ARG A 560 14.45 25.58 31.86
N PHE A 561 14.13 26.34 30.82
CA PHE A 561 12.78 26.82 30.53
C PHE A 561 11.79 25.70 30.17
N LEU A 562 12.25 24.49 29.85
CA LEU A 562 11.36 23.35 29.57
C LEU A 562 11.05 22.52 30.82
N LYS A 563 11.89 22.57 31.86
CA LYS A 563 11.74 21.80 33.10
C LYS A 563 10.82 22.47 34.12
N ASN A 564 10.92 23.79 34.26
CA ASN A 564 10.06 24.56 35.17
C ASN A 564 8.93 25.22 34.38
N ASP A 565 7.67 24.90 34.69
CA ASP A 565 6.51 25.45 33.99
C ASP A 565 6.29 26.95 34.27
N GLU A 566 6.76 27.47 35.41
CA GLU A 566 6.68 28.90 35.75
C GLU A 566 7.67 29.76 34.95
N GLU A 567 8.87 29.22 34.68
CA GLU A 567 9.91 29.89 33.88
C GLU A 567 9.74 29.64 32.38
N ARG A 568 8.80 28.79 31.97
CA ARG A 568 8.68 28.37 30.57
C ARG A 568 8.38 29.56 29.67
N VAL A 569 9.13 29.75 28.59
CA VAL A 569 8.97 30.91 27.68
C VAL A 569 7.77 30.75 26.73
N PHE A 570 7.49 29.54 26.25
CA PHE A 570 6.41 29.24 25.30
C PHE A 570 5.41 28.22 25.88
N LYS A 571 4.10 28.42 25.66
CA LYS A 571 3.08 27.50 26.17
C LYS A 571 3.25 26.11 25.56
N ARG A 572 3.35 25.06 26.40
CA ARG A 572 3.55 23.66 25.99
C ARG A 572 2.50 23.20 24.97
N GLN A 573 1.23 23.52 25.22
CA GLN A 573 0.12 23.17 24.31
C GLN A 573 0.32 23.78 22.92
N SER A 574 0.72 25.05 22.83
CA SER A 574 1.00 25.71 21.55
C SER A 574 2.15 25.03 20.81
N SER A 575 3.23 24.67 21.51
CA SER A 575 4.40 24.05 20.89
C SER A 575 4.11 22.63 20.42
N VAL A 576 3.43 21.81 21.23
CA VAL A 576 3.06 20.43 20.87
C VAL A 576 2.10 20.44 19.69
N LEU A 577 1.06 21.28 19.75
CA LEU A 577 0.07 21.40 18.69
C LEU A 577 0.69 21.86 17.36
N LYS A 578 1.64 22.81 17.41
CA LYS A 578 2.41 23.21 16.23
C LYS A 578 3.06 22.00 15.58
N TRP A 579 3.82 21.19 16.33
CA TRP A 579 4.53 20.02 15.81
C TRP A 579 3.58 18.90 15.34
N MET A 580 2.46 18.68 16.04
CA MET A 580 1.46 17.71 15.60
C MET A 580 0.83 18.12 14.26
N LEU A 581 0.36 19.37 14.15
CA LEU A 581 -0.24 19.88 12.91
C LEU A 581 0.78 19.96 11.78
N PHE A 582 2.05 20.22 12.08
CA PHE A 582 3.13 20.20 11.11
C PHE A 582 3.29 18.83 10.44
N ILE A 583 3.13 17.73 11.20
CA ILE A 583 3.24 16.37 10.70
C ILE A 583 1.96 15.94 9.97
N LEU A 584 0.78 16.31 10.51
CA LEU A 584 -0.50 15.83 10.02
C LEU A 584 -1.03 16.61 8.80
N LEU A 585 -0.79 17.92 8.74
CA LEU A 585 -1.37 18.79 7.72
C LEU A 585 -1.01 18.40 6.27
N PRO A 586 0.23 17.96 5.96
CA PRO A 586 0.61 17.50 4.61
C PRO A 586 -0.14 16.26 4.11
N ILE A 587 -0.63 15.40 5.01
CA ILE A 587 -1.19 14.08 4.66
C ILE A 587 -2.50 14.22 3.87
N ILE A 588 -3.30 15.23 4.19
CA ILE A 588 -4.64 15.41 3.63
C ILE A 588 -4.61 15.86 2.16
N PRO A 589 -3.92 16.94 1.76
CA PRO A 589 -3.82 17.29 0.35
C PRO A 589 -3.11 16.19 -0.45
N LEU A 590 -2.14 15.49 0.15
CA LEU A 590 -1.51 14.32 -0.45
C LEU A 590 -2.54 13.23 -0.76
N ALA A 591 -3.38 12.85 0.21
CA ALA A 591 -4.44 11.86 0.01
C ALA A 591 -5.43 12.29 -1.08
N VAL A 592 -5.80 13.57 -1.15
CA VAL A 592 -6.68 14.11 -2.20
C VAL A 592 -6.03 13.98 -3.59
N HIS A 593 -4.73 14.30 -3.70
CA HIS A 593 -3.99 14.21 -4.96
C HIS A 593 -3.74 12.77 -5.41
N ILE A 594 -3.84 11.79 -4.49
CA ILE A 594 -3.75 10.35 -4.80
C ILE A 594 -5.13 9.81 -5.19
N PHE A 595 -6.12 10.03 -4.34
CA PHE A 595 -7.44 9.40 -4.44
C PHE A 595 -8.24 9.91 -5.64
N VAL A 596 -8.21 11.22 -5.91
CA VAL A 596 -9.02 11.80 -7.00
C VAL A 596 -8.60 11.28 -8.37
N PRO A 597 -7.31 11.31 -8.77
CA PRO A 597 -6.88 10.69 -10.02
C PRO A 597 -7.15 9.19 -10.06
N TYR A 598 -6.86 8.46 -8.97
CA TYR A 598 -7.11 7.02 -8.88
C TYR A 598 -8.58 6.66 -9.16
N SER A 599 -9.52 7.39 -8.54
CA SER A 599 -10.96 7.21 -8.72
C SER A 599 -11.46 7.51 -10.14
N ARG A 600 -10.67 8.21 -10.95
CA ARG A 600 -11.03 8.65 -12.31
C ARG A 600 -10.35 7.85 -13.40
N SER A 601 -9.07 7.51 -13.23
CA SER A 601 -8.34 6.78 -14.24
C SER A 601 -8.64 5.28 -14.18
N GLY A 602 -8.86 4.68 -13.00
CA GLY A 602 -9.01 3.23 -12.86
C GLY A 602 -7.78 2.40 -13.28
N TYR A 603 -6.78 3.03 -13.92
CA TYR A 603 -5.58 2.43 -14.49
C TYR A 603 -4.36 2.61 -13.58
N ALA A 604 -3.78 1.48 -13.15
CA ALA A 604 -2.49 1.40 -12.44
C ALA A 604 -1.28 1.89 -13.26
N GLY A 605 -1.37 1.92 -14.59
CA GLY A 605 -0.25 2.20 -15.50
C GLY A 605 0.14 3.68 -15.61
N ASP A 606 -0.81 4.57 -15.90
CA ASP A 606 -0.55 6.03 -16.03
C ASP A 606 -0.28 6.73 -14.69
N LEU A 607 -0.64 6.04 -13.60
CA LEU A 607 -0.38 6.43 -12.23
C LEU A 607 1.14 6.56 -11.94
N GLY A 608 2.00 5.80 -12.63
CA GLY A 608 3.45 5.84 -12.42
C GLY A 608 4.11 7.20 -12.73
N LEU A 609 3.63 7.94 -13.73
CA LEU A 609 4.17 9.27 -14.08
C LEU A 609 3.70 10.35 -13.09
N MET A 610 2.46 10.27 -12.63
CA MET A 610 1.91 11.19 -11.62
C MET A 610 2.53 10.93 -10.23
N PHE A 611 2.73 9.67 -9.85
CA PHE A 611 3.41 9.27 -8.62
C PHE A 611 4.94 9.49 -8.66
N GLY A 612 5.59 9.41 -9.83
CA GLY A 612 7.04 9.55 -9.91
C GLY A 612 7.55 10.99 -9.75
N LEU A 613 6.80 11.98 -10.25
CA LEU A 613 7.26 13.38 -10.31
C LEU A 613 6.52 14.32 -9.36
N ALA A 614 5.20 14.18 -9.21
CA ALA A 614 4.42 15.11 -8.39
C ALA A 614 4.47 14.73 -6.89
N PHE A 615 4.49 13.44 -6.55
CA PHE A 615 4.45 12.96 -5.15
C PHE A 615 5.71 13.33 -4.33
N PRO A 616 6.95 13.06 -4.79
CA PRO A 616 8.14 13.44 -4.03
C PRO A 616 8.26 14.95 -3.93
N PHE A 617 7.84 15.68 -4.97
CA PHE A 617 7.92 17.13 -5.03
C PHE A 617 6.88 17.79 -4.12
N TYR A 618 5.66 17.27 -4.07
CA TYR A 618 4.60 17.75 -3.17
C TYR A 618 4.89 17.41 -1.71
N LEU A 619 5.44 16.21 -1.43
CA LEU A 619 5.90 15.81 -0.11
C LEU A 619 7.09 16.68 0.34
N ALA A 620 8.08 16.90 -0.53
CA ALA A 620 9.22 17.78 -0.25
C ALA A 620 8.82 19.24 -0.06
N LEU A 621 7.82 19.74 -0.80
CA LEU A 621 7.30 21.10 -0.62
C LEU A 621 6.43 21.23 0.61
N SER A 622 5.61 20.24 0.95
CA SER A 622 4.77 20.29 2.15
C SER A 622 5.62 20.16 3.42
N ILE A 623 6.56 19.21 3.47
CA ILE A 623 7.56 19.11 4.54
C ILE A 623 8.50 20.33 4.54
N GLY A 624 8.97 20.77 3.38
CA GLY A 624 9.83 21.94 3.22
C GLY A 624 9.13 23.24 3.64
N SER A 625 7.84 23.40 3.33
CA SER A 625 7.02 24.55 3.71
C SER A 625 6.94 24.67 5.21
N THR A 626 6.56 23.58 5.88
CA THR A 626 6.40 23.57 7.31
C THR A 626 7.77 23.73 7.97
N PHE A 627 8.82 23.09 7.46
CA PHE A 627 10.20 23.18 8.00
C PHE A 627 10.82 24.58 7.85
N LEU A 628 10.71 25.21 6.68
CA LEU A 628 11.18 26.58 6.45
C LEU A 628 10.39 27.60 7.26
N LEU A 629 9.10 27.36 7.48
CA LEU A 629 8.22 28.23 8.26
C LEU A 629 8.34 28.03 9.78
N GLY A 630 8.68 26.82 10.21
CA GLY A 630 8.72 26.38 11.60
C GLY A 630 10.10 26.50 12.26
N THR A 631 11.19 26.39 11.49
CA THR A 631 12.54 26.48 12.03
C THR A 631 12.99 27.93 12.14
N LYS A 632 13.25 28.39 13.37
CA LYS A 632 13.76 29.74 13.63
C LYS A 632 15.26 29.91 13.28
N ASN A 633 15.92 28.85 12.78
CA ASN A 633 17.37 28.66 12.85
C ASN A 633 18.11 28.62 11.50
N ILE A 634 17.45 28.93 10.38
CA ILE A 634 18.09 28.92 9.04
C ILE A 634 18.61 30.33 8.73
N ASN A 635 19.92 30.55 8.91
CA ASN A 635 20.59 31.84 8.70
C ASN A 635 20.85 32.19 7.21
N THR A 636 20.43 31.34 6.26
CA THR A 636 20.74 31.50 4.81
C THR A 636 19.64 32.21 4.00
N ILE A 637 18.49 32.52 4.59
CA ILE A 637 17.35 33.09 3.86
C ILE A 637 17.27 34.61 4.13
N PRO A 638 17.27 35.48 3.10
CA PRO A 638 17.11 36.92 3.28
C PRO A 638 15.75 37.17 3.94
N SER A 639 15.73 38.00 5.00
CA SER A 639 14.59 38.35 5.88
C SER A 639 13.43 37.32 5.99
N LYS A 640 13.02 36.97 7.22
CA LYS A 640 11.94 36.00 7.47
C LYS A 640 10.63 36.25 6.66
N SER A 641 10.37 37.47 6.18
CA SER A 641 9.24 37.82 5.32
C SER A 641 9.45 37.46 3.84
N THR A 642 10.66 37.70 3.31
CA THR A 642 10.98 37.51 1.89
C THR A 642 10.98 36.03 1.49
N GLY A 643 11.55 35.15 2.33
CA GLY A 643 11.52 33.71 2.09
C GLY A 643 10.09 33.12 2.11
N ARG A 644 9.22 33.64 2.98
CA ARG A 644 7.80 33.22 3.07
C ARG A 644 7.03 33.60 1.80
N PHE A 645 7.31 34.79 1.27
CA PHE A 645 6.69 35.30 0.05
C PHE A 645 7.11 34.51 -1.20
N ILE A 646 8.42 34.29 -1.38
CA ILE A 646 8.95 33.51 -2.50
C ILE A 646 8.40 32.07 -2.47
N PHE A 647 8.29 31.48 -1.28
CA PHE A 647 7.74 30.14 -1.12
C PHE A 647 6.25 30.06 -1.49
N GLY A 648 5.44 31.01 -1.05
CA GLY A 648 4.02 31.10 -1.44
C GLY A 648 3.84 31.22 -2.95
N LEU A 649 4.72 31.98 -3.62
CA LEU A 649 4.74 32.09 -5.08
C LEU A 649 5.12 30.78 -5.76
N LEU A 650 6.15 30.07 -5.28
CA LEU A 650 6.54 28.77 -5.84
C LEU A 650 5.41 27.73 -5.76
N LEU A 651 4.69 27.70 -4.63
CA LEU A 651 3.54 26.81 -4.44
C LEU A 651 2.39 27.17 -5.40
N LEU A 652 2.12 28.47 -5.58
CA LEU A 652 1.14 28.95 -6.56
C LEU A 652 1.53 28.59 -8.00
N PHE A 653 2.77 28.86 -8.42
CA PHE A 653 3.26 28.53 -9.76
C PHE A 653 3.19 27.03 -10.06
N LEU A 654 3.51 26.17 -9.08
CA LEU A 654 3.38 24.73 -9.23
C LEU A 654 1.91 24.31 -9.43
N THR A 655 0.99 24.84 -8.63
CA THR A 655 -0.43 24.49 -8.76
C THR A 655 -1.00 24.89 -10.11
N ILE A 656 -0.54 26.01 -10.66
CA ILE A 656 -0.87 26.46 -12.02
C ILE A 656 -0.21 25.54 -13.06
N GLY A 657 1.04 25.14 -12.87
CA GLY A 657 1.76 24.23 -13.77
C GLY A 657 1.14 22.82 -13.86
N LEU A 658 0.47 22.36 -12.80
CA LEU A 658 -0.23 21.06 -12.77
C LEU A 658 -1.65 21.12 -13.37
N TYR A 659 -2.25 22.31 -13.51
CA TYR A 659 -3.58 22.50 -14.10
C TYR A 659 -3.78 21.79 -15.47
N PRO A 660 -2.89 21.94 -16.47
CA PRO A 660 -3.05 21.24 -17.75
C PRO A 660 -2.99 19.72 -17.62
N ILE A 661 -2.22 19.19 -16.65
CA ILE A 661 -2.17 17.76 -16.36
C ILE A 661 -3.51 17.29 -15.82
N TYR A 662 -4.10 18.01 -14.86
CA TYR A 662 -5.42 17.65 -14.31
C TYR A 662 -6.54 17.68 -15.36
N ASN A 663 -6.55 18.67 -16.24
CA ASN A 663 -7.53 18.76 -17.32
C ASN A 663 -7.42 17.61 -18.32
N LYS A 664 -6.21 17.12 -18.59
CA LYS A 664 -6.00 15.93 -19.43
C LYS A 664 -6.77 14.71 -18.92
N PHE A 665 -6.96 14.62 -17.60
CA PHE A 665 -7.68 13.53 -16.93
C PHE A 665 -9.12 13.88 -16.55
N ASN A 666 -9.70 14.95 -17.12
CA ASN A 666 -11.05 15.45 -16.78
C ASN A 666 -11.25 15.73 -15.28
N ILE A 667 -10.15 16.06 -14.56
CA ILE A 667 -10.20 16.46 -13.16
C ILE A 667 -10.39 17.98 -13.12
N ASN A 668 -11.26 18.47 -12.23
CA ASN A 668 -11.46 19.90 -12.06
C ASN A 668 -10.22 20.54 -11.41
N GLY A 669 -9.30 21.04 -12.24
CA GLY A 669 -8.05 21.63 -11.80
C GLY A 669 -8.23 22.85 -10.89
N PHE A 670 -9.31 23.63 -11.06
CA PHE A 670 -9.59 24.80 -10.21
C PHE A 670 -9.86 24.42 -8.76
N LEU A 671 -10.60 23.31 -8.52
CA LEU A 671 -10.87 22.83 -7.17
C LEU A 671 -9.59 22.33 -6.48
N LEU A 672 -8.68 21.69 -7.23
CA LEU A 672 -7.38 21.28 -6.68
C LEU A 672 -6.48 22.48 -6.36
N VAL A 673 -6.50 23.53 -7.17
CA VAL A 673 -5.84 24.81 -6.82
C VAL A 673 -6.43 25.36 -5.51
N GLY A 674 -7.76 25.31 -5.35
CA GLY A 674 -8.43 25.69 -4.10
C GLY A 674 -7.96 24.92 -2.87
N VAL A 675 -7.83 23.59 -2.98
CA VAL A 675 -7.27 22.72 -1.91
C VAL A 675 -5.86 23.16 -1.51
N ASN A 676 -5.02 23.49 -2.49
CA ASN A 676 -3.65 23.93 -2.26
C ASN A 676 -3.57 25.30 -1.56
N LEU A 677 -4.41 26.26 -1.97
CA LEU A 677 -4.49 27.57 -1.33
C LEU A 677 -4.93 27.47 0.14
N LEU A 678 -5.92 26.61 0.42
CA LEU A 678 -6.39 26.32 1.76
C LEU A 678 -5.29 25.68 2.63
N TYR A 679 -4.56 24.70 2.07
CA TYR A 679 -3.37 24.14 2.72
C TYR A 679 -2.33 25.24 3.03
N GLY A 680 -2.03 26.13 2.08
CA GLY A 680 -1.10 27.24 2.29
C GLY A 680 -1.53 28.15 3.44
N LEU A 681 -2.82 28.47 3.54
CA LEU A 681 -3.38 29.26 4.64
C LEU A 681 -3.27 28.53 6.00
N ALA A 682 -3.57 27.23 6.02
CA ALA A 682 -3.43 26.41 7.22
C ALA A 682 -1.96 26.30 7.66
N ALA A 683 -1.04 26.09 6.70
CA ALA A 683 0.39 26.03 6.95
C ALA A 683 0.92 27.37 7.49
N PHE A 684 0.41 28.49 6.98
CA PHE A 684 0.71 29.82 7.52
C PHE A 684 0.24 29.98 8.98
N CYS A 685 -0.94 29.47 9.34
CA CYS A 685 -1.41 29.48 10.73
C CYS A 685 -0.50 28.65 11.64
N VAL A 686 -0.13 27.44 11.21
CA VAL A 686 0.79 26.54 11.96
C VAL A 686 2.17 27.17 12.10
N ALA A 687 2.69 27.79 11.04
CA ALA A 687 3.98 28.50 11.06
C ALA A 687 4.08 29.54 12.18
N ASN A 688 3.01 30.32 12.33
CA ASN A 688 2.91 31.42 13.29
C ASN A 688 2.34 30.97 14.65
N MET A 689 2.18 29.67 14.89
CA MET A 689 1.72 29.10 16.16
C MET A 689 2.87 29.05 17.17
N SER A 690 3.13 30.14 17.90
CA SER A 690 4.19 30.20 18.93
C SER A 690 3.83 31.06 20.14
N ARG A 691 2.75 30.72 20.83
CA ARG A 691 2.27 31.51 21.97
C ARG A 691 3.25 31.49 23.14
N ARG A 692 3.69 32.68 23.59
CA ARG A 692 4.48 32.85 24.83
C ARG A 692 3.61 32.62 26.08
N THR A 693 4.23 32.22 27.17
CA THR A 693 3.60 32.27 28.50
C THR A 693 3.55 33.71 29.01
N ASP A 694 2.86 33.95 30.11
CA ASP A 694 2.78 35.28 30.70
C ASP A 694 4.17 35.76 31.19
N GLN A 695 4.95 34.86 31.82
CA GLN A 695 6.34 35.14 32.21
C GLN A 695 7.24 35.37 31.00
N GLY A 696 7.13 34.53 29.97
CA GLY A 696 7.90 34.69 28.73
C GLY A 696 7.57 35.98 27.99
N ASN A 697 6.31 36.44 28.03
CA ASN A 697 5.89 37.71 27.46
C ASN A 697 6.42 38.90 28.27
N ARG A 698 6.41 38.81 29.61
CA ARG A 698 7.04 39.80 30.49
C ARG A 698 8.52 39.95 30.18
N TRP A 699 9.31 38.88 30.26
CA TRP A 699 10.75 38.96 29.97
C TRP A 699 11.02 39.47 28.54
N TYR A 700 10.22 39.06 27.56
CA TYR A 700 10.37 39.56 26.20
C TYR A 700 10.12 41.08 26.10
N GLY A 701 9.09 41.58 26.79
CA GLY A 701 8.80 43.01 26.91
C GLY A 701 9.92 43.80 27.60
N GLN A 702 10.49 43.25 28.68
CA GLN A 702 11.62 43.85 29.39
C GLN A 702 12.89 43.91 28.53
N ILE A 703 13.20 42.82 27.82
CA ILE A 703 14.33 42.77 26.89
C ILE A 703 14.17 43.79 25.76
N LEU A 704 12.95 43.94 25.24
CA LEU A 704 12.65 44.93 24.21
C LEU A 704 12.84 46.35 24.75
N GLY A 705 12.34 46.61 25.96
CA GLY A 705 12.53 47.86 26.69
C GLY A 705 14.01 48.23 26.88
N LEU A 706 14.81 47.28 27.35
CA LEU A 706 16.27 47.46 27.51
C LEU A 706 16.94 47.75 26.15
N LYS A 707 16.58 47.00 25.10
CA LYS A 707 17.13 47.22 23.76
C LYS A 707 16.80 48.62 23.26
N ARG A 708 15.54 49.05 23.44
CA ARG A 708 15.06 50.36 23.04
C ARG A 708 15.76 51.47 23.82
N PHE A 709 15.93 51.28 25.12
CA PHE A 709 16.72 52.17 25.97
C PHE A 709 18.14 52.33 25.43
N ILE A 710 18.88 51.24 25.19
CA ILE A 710 20.25 51.30 24.65
C ILE A 710 20.32 52.07 23.31
N GLU A 711 19.33 51.86 22.43
CA GLU A 711 19.29 52.51 21.12
C GLU A 711 18.98 54.01 21.21
N VAL A 712 18.07 54.41 22.09
CA VAL A 712 17.44 55.75 22.06
C VAL A 712 17.82 56.64 23.25
N ALA A 713 18.39 56.10 24.32
CA ALA A 713 18.68 56.84 25.55
C ALA A 713 19.41 58.17 25.30
N GLU A 714 18.92 59.22 25.94
CA GLU A 714 19.52 60.54 25.95
C GLU A 714 20.75 60.58 26.87
N LYS A 715 21.70 61.47 26.57
CA LYS A 715 22.97 61.58 27.30
C LYS A 715 22.77 61.81 28.80
N ASP A 716 21.92 62.76 29.17
CA ASP A 716 21.66 63.12 30.57
C ASP A 716 21.12 61.93 31.38
N ARG A 717 20.32 61.05 30.74
CA ARG A 717 19.81 59.84 31.38
C ARG A 717 20.91 58.80 31.61
N ILE A 718 21.88 58.72 30.70
CA ILE A 718 23.04 57.84 30.84
C ILE A 718 23.96 58.34 31.95
N GLU A 719 24.24 59.65 32.02
CA GLU A 719 25.04 60.26 33.07
C GLU A 719 24.45 59.99 34.46
N MET A 720 23.13 60.20 34.62
CA MET A 720 22.41 59.88 35.86
C MET A 720 22.54 58.40 36.27
N LEU A 721 22.56 57.48 35.29
CA LEU A 721 22.74 56.05 35.58
C LEU A 721 24.16 55.73 35.99
N VAL A 722 25.17 56.37 35.38
CA VAL A 722 26.58 56.21 35.74
C VAL A 722 26.84 56.71 37.16
N ASP A 723 26.25 57.84 37.54
CA ASP A 723 26.37 58.39 38.90
C ASP A 723 25.82 57.40 39.95
N SER A 724 24.74 56.68 39.61
CA SER A 724 24.13 55.68 40.48
C SER A 724 24.85 54.32 40.47
N SER A 725 25.48 53.97 39.35
CA SER A 725 26.15 52.69 39.12
C SER A 725 27.35 52.90 38.18
N PRO A 726 28.55 53.10 38.74
CA PRO A 726 29.75 53.34 37.94
C PRO A 726 30.10 52.18 36.98
N THR A 727 29.62 50.96 37.27
CA THR A 727 29.86 49.74 36.48
C THR A 727 28.82 49.49 35.40
N ILE A 728 27.80 50.33 35.25
CA ILE A 728 26.63 50.09 34.40
C ILE A 728 26.98 49.76 32.94
N PHE A 729 28.04 50.38 32.42
CA PHE A 729 28.54 50.09 31.09
C PHE A 729 28.92 48.61 30.93
N TYR A 730 29.69 48.08 31.88
CA TYR A 730 30.17 46.70 31.90
C TYR A 730 29.05 45.71 32.23
N ASP A 731 28.11 46.08 33.10
CA ASP A 731 26.97 45.24 33.47
C ASP A 731 26.02 44.99 32.29
N ILE A 732 25.83 45.99 31.41
CA ILE A 732 24.95 45.89 30.24
C ILE A 732 25.66 45.31 29.01
N LEU A 733 26.98 45.45 28.93
CA LEU A 733 27.81 45.01 27.80
C LEU A 733 27.52 43.58 27.28
N PRO A 734 27.46 42.52 28.12
CA PRO A 734 27.20 41.17 27.64
C PRO A 734 25.80 41.02 27.01
N TYR A 735 24.81 41.76 27.51
CA TYR A 735 23.45 41.75 26.97
C TYR A 735 23.33 42.56 25.69
N ALA A 736 23.97 43.73 25.62
CA ALA A 736 24.07 44.54 24.41
C ALA A 736 24.69 43.73 23.25
N TYR A 737 25.71 42.91 23.55
CA TYR A 737 26.34 42.01 22.59
C TYR A 737 25.37 40.96 22.02
N VAL A 738 24.56 40.36 22.89
CA VAL A 738 23.55 39.36 22.50
C VAL A 738 22.44 39.98 21.65
N LEU A 739 22.00 41.18 22.02
CA LEU A 739 20.97 41.95 21.34
C LEU A 739 21.46 42.62 20.06
N GLY A 740 22.78 42.74 19.87
CA GLY A 740 23.41 43.34 18.69
C GLY A 740 23.31 44.87 18.68
N VAL A 741 23.35 45.50 19.85
CA VAL A 741 23.23 46.95 20.03
C VAL A 741 24.44 47.56 20.73
N THR A 742 25.56 46.84 20.80
CA THR A 742 26.74 47.30 21.55
C THR A 742 27.41 48.53 20.95
N ASP A 743 27.43 48.71 19.63
CA ASP A 743 27.97 49.93 19.01
C ASP A 743 27.18 51.18 19.46
N ALA A 744 25.84 51.04 19.50
CA ALA A 744 24.97 52.08 20.02
C ALA A 744 25.25 52.34 21.51
N TRP A 745 25.45 51.27 22.29
CA TRP A 745 25.79 51.35 23.72
C TRP A 745 27.12 52.07 23.95
N SER A 746 28.22 51.60 23.35
CA SER A 746 29.57 52.19 23.50
C SER A 746 29.61 53.66 23.11
N LYS A 747 28.88 54.05 22.07
CA LYS A 747 28.80 55.46 21.65
C LYS A 747 28.17 56.38 22.70
N LYS A 748 27.24 55.88 23.54
CA LYS A 748 26.64 56.70 24.62
C LYS A 748 27.66 57.12 25.69
N PHE A 749 28.79 56.41 25.79
CA PHE A 749 29.83 56.66 26.78
C PHE A 749 31.09 57.30 26.18
N GLU A 750 31.07 57.74 24.93
CA GLU A 750 32.23 58.39 24.28
C GLU A 750 32.66 59.67 25.01
N SER A 751 31.70 60.40 25.59
CA SER A 751 31.94 61.64 26.35
C SER A 751 31.85 61.46 27.88
N ILE A 752 31.76 60.22 28.37
CA ILE A 752 31.63 59.92 29.81
C ILE A 752 32.88 59.16 30.22
N ALA A 753 33.66 59.71 31.15
CA ALA A 753 34.86 59.04 31.64
C ALA A 753 34.44 57.84 32.51
N ILE A 754 34.75 56.62 32.06
CA ILE A 754 34.60 55.40 32.85
C ILE A 754 35.98 54.84 33.16
N GLU A 755 36.20 54.48 34.42
CA GLU A 755 37.40 53.79 34.84
C GLU A 755 37.50 52.38 34.24
N GLN A 756 38.73 51.91 34.02
CA GLN A 756 38.98 50.55 33.58
C GLN A 756 38.49 49.55 34.62
N PRO A 757 37.81 48.45 34.23
CA PRO A 757 37.29 47.52 35.21
C PRO A 757 38.40 46.57 35.68
N ASP A 758 38.33 46.16 36.95
CA ASP A 758 39.32 45.27 37.57
C ASP A 758 39.46 43.90 36.87
N TRP A 759 38.41 43.47 36.15
CA TRP A 759 38.40 42.20 35.44
C TRP A 759 39.04 42.26 34.04
N TYR A 760 39.42 43.43 33.53
CA TYR A 760 40.02 43.60 32.21
C TYR A 760 41.41 44.22 32.30
N HIS A 761 42.43 43.51 31.82
CA HIS A 761 43.82 43.98 31.84
C HIS A 761 44.34 44.20 30.42
N THR A 762 44.78 45.43 30.14
CA THR A 762 45.40 45.85 28.87
C THR A 762 46.76 46.49 29.15
N THR A 763 47.68 46.40 28.19
CA THR A 763 48.97 47.11 28.20
C THR A 763 48.86 48.54 27.69
N ARG A 764 47.68 48.95 27.22
CA ARG A 764 47.42 50.27 26.64
C ARG A 764 47.12 51.31 27.73
N THR A 765 47.65 52.52 27.58
CA THR A 765 47.55 53.59 28.57
C THR A 765 46.36 54.54 28.36
N ASP A 766 45.79 54.60 27.15
CA ASP A 766 44.63 55.42 26.78
C ASP A 766 43.34 54.59 26.70
N PHE A 767 42.87 54.14 27.87
CA PHE A 767 41.65 53.36 28.01
C PHE A 767 40.39 54.13 27.61
N THR A 768 39.54 53.53 26.78
CA THR A 768 38.21 54.05 26.45
C THR A 768 37.19 52.91 26.36
N THR A 769 35.91 53.22 26.57
CA THR A 769 34.78 52.29 26.42
C THR A 769 34.66 51.74 24.99
N PHE A 770 34.99 52.55 23.99
CA PHE A 770 35.04 52.11 22.59
C PHE A 770 36.19 51.14 22.33
N TYR A 771 37.37 51.38 22.91
CA TYR A 771 38.52 50.48 22.79
C TYR A 771 38.19 49.08 23.33
N ILE A 772 37.77 48.97 24.60
CA ILE A 772 37.45 47.67 25.22
C ILE A 772 36.37 46.93 24.44
N TRP A 773 35.35 47.62 23.93
CA TRP A 773 34.34 47.01 23.07
C TRP A 773 34.96 46.46 21.78
N SER A 774 35.76 47.27 21.07
CA SER A 774 36.34 46.85 19.79
C SER A 774 37.25 45.62 19.94
N THR A 775 38.04 45.56 21.03
CA THR A 775 38.91 44.44 21.36
C THR A 775 38.09 43.21 21.74
N LEU A 776 37.17 43.33 22.70
CA LEU A 776 36.31 42.22 23.12
C LEU A 776 35.48 41.67 21.96
N ASN A 777 34.90 42.52 21.12
CA ASN A 777 34.13 42.07 19.95
C ASN A 777 35.00 41.24 19.00
N ARG A 778 36.24 41.67 18.74
CA ARG A 778 37.19 40.90 17.93
C ARG A 778 37.56 39.58 18.60
N SER A 779 37.90 39.60 19.89
CA SER A 779 38.22 38.37 20.62
C SER A 779 37.05 37.37 20.61
N MET A 780 35.83 37.83 20.86
CA MET A 780 34.64 36.99 20.83
C MET A 780 34.34 36.48 19.42
N SER A 781 34.58 37.29 18.38
CA SER A 781 34.48 36.85 16.98
C SER A 781 35.51 35.78 16.64
N THR A 782 36.76 35.92 17.11
CA THR A 782 37.83 34.93 16.93
C THR A 782 37.52 33.62 17.67
N ILE A 783 37.02 33.72 18.89
CA ILE A 783 36.50 32.59 19.67
C ILE A 783 35.32 31.93 18.93
N GLN A 784 34.41 32.71 18.34
CA GLN A 784 33.28 32.16 17.59
C GLN A 784 33.72 31.49 16.28
N SER A 785 34.63 32.10 15.51
CA SER A 785 35.08 31.57 14.21
C SER A 785 35.89 30.28 14.38
N SER A 786 36.70 30.20 15.43
CA SER A 786 37.44 28.98 15.80
C SER A 786 36.54 27.80 16.16
N MET A 787 35.30 28.04 16.62
CA MET A 787 34.33 26.99 16.92
C MET A 787 33.63 26.44 15.68
N VAL A 788 33.55 27.21 14.59
CA VAL A 788 32.93 26.80 13.33
C VAL A 788 33.91 26.03 12.44
N SER A 789 35.22 26.19 12.66
CA SER A 789 36.30 25.55 11.90
C SER A 789 36.64 24.12 12.32
N VAL A 790 35.84 23.45 13.16
CA VAL A 790 35.96 22.00 13.30
C VAL A 790 35.72 21.39 11.92
N PRO A 791 36.71 20.74 11.28
CA PRO A 791 36.48 20.15 9.97
C PRO A 791 35.36 19.13 10.12
N ALA A 792 34.29 19.29 9.35
CA ALA A 792 33.48 18.15 9.02
C ALA A 792 34.44 17.10 8.48
N THR A 793 34.46 15.92 9.10
CA THR A 793 35.14 14.74 8.56
C THR A 793 34.94 14.70 7.05
N SER A 794 36.06 14.70 6.33
CA SER A 794 36.16 14.91 4.88
C SER A 794 35.07 14.20 4.08
N LYS A 795 34.48 14.96 3.15
CA LYS A 795 33.50 14.54 2.14
C LYS A 795 33.93 13.26 1.41
N GLY A 796 33.14 12.20 1.53
CA GLY A 796 32.93 11.21 0.49
C GLY A 796 31.54 11.42 -0.10
N SER A 797 31.46 11.68 -1.41
CA SER A 797 30.20 11.75 -2.15
C SER A 797 29.61 10.35 -2.32
N SER A 798 28.29 10.25 -2.29
CA SER A 798 27.39 9.11 -2.54
C SER A 798 27.14 8.13 -1.38
N GLY A 799 25.86 8.02 -0.99
CA GLY A 799 25.35 6.99 -0.08
C GLY A 799 24.49 7.54 1.06
N ALA A 800 23.17 7.61 0.88
CA ALA A 800 22.25 7.69 2.00
C ALA A 800 22.33 6.37 2.78
N VAL A 801 23.13 6.34 3.85
CA VAL A 801 23.20 5.21 4.77
C VAL A 801 22.65 5.68 6.12
N ALA A 802 21.66 4.95 6.62
CA ALA A 802 21.12 5.09 7.96
C ALA A 802 22.25 5.06 9.02
N PRO A 803 22.10 5.73 10.18
CA PRO A 803 23.14 5.69 11.21
C PRO A 803 23.44 4.24 11.59
N SER A 804 24.72 3.88 11.61
CA SER A 804 25.18 2.55 12.01
C SER A 804 24.72 2.24 13.44
N VAL A 805 24.41 0.97 13.69
CA VAL A 805 23.95 0.45 14.99
C VAL A 805 24.91 0.85 16.13
N GLU A 806 26.21 0.98 15.84
CA GLU A 806 27.22 1.43 16.81
C GLU A 806 27.04 2.88 17.29
N ALA A 807 26.52 3.79 16.44
CA ALA A 807 26.24 5.17 16.84
C ALA A 807 24.98 5.28 17.73
N LEU A 808 24.01 4.38 17.54
CA LEU A 808 22.83 4.25 18.41
C LEU A 808 23.18 3.57 19.75
N VAL A 809 24.13 2.63 19.75
CA VAL A 809 24.66 2.00 20.96
C VAL A 809 25.47 3.01 21.79
N ALA A 810 26.29 3.87 21.18
CA ALA A 810 27.03 4.90 21.90
C ALA A 810 26.13 5.97 22.56
N VAL A 811 25.00 6.32 21.93
CA VAL A 811 24.00 7.22 22.52
C VAL A 811 23.24 6.52 23.66
N ALA A 812 22.95 5.22 23.54
CA ALA A 812 22.34 4.43 24.60
C ALA A 812 23.28 4.25 25.81
N ASP A 813 24.57 3.98 25.59
CA ASP A 813 25.57 3.83 26.65
C ASP A 813 25.82 5.15 27.39
N SER A 814 25.80 6.30 26.70
CA SER A 814 25.89 7.61 27.38
C SER A 814 24.64 7.93 28.21
N ALA A 815 23.45 7.48 27.78
CA ALA A 815 22.20 7.67 28.51
C ALA A 815 22.09 6.74 29.73
N VAL A 816 22.68 5.54 29.67
CA VAL A 816 22.77 4.60 30.81
C VAL A 816 23.77 5.12 31.84
N ALA A 817 24.92 5.68 31.42
CA ALA A 817 25.88 6.32 32.32
C ALA A 817 25.31 7.55 33.05
N ASP A 818 24.53 8.41 32.36
CA ASP A 818 23.85 9.55 32.98
C ASP A 818 22.73 9.10 33.94
N SER A 819 22.06 7.97 33.67
CA SER A 819 21.03 7.42 34.58
C SER A 819 21.63 6.76 35.83
N ALA A 820 22.81 6.13 35.72
CA ALA A 820 23.53 5.53 36.83
C ALA A 820 24.12 6.59 37.77
N ALA A 821 24.59 7.73 37.23
CA ALA A 821 25.04 8.86 38.02
C ALA A 821 23.90 9.52 38.83
N VAL A 822 22.69 9.60 38.26
CA VAL A 822 21.49 10.12 38.93
C VAL A 822 20.95 9.16 40.00
N ALA A 823 21.11 7.84 39.82
CA ALA A 823 20.73 6.85 40.82
C ALA A 823 21.67 6.81 42.04
N ALA A 824 22.97 7.12 41.84
CA ALA A 824 23.96 7.18 42.91
C ALA A 824 23.76 8.39 43.86
N GLU A 825 23.23 9.52 43.36
CA GLU A 825 22.86 10.69 44.19
C GLU A 825 21.57 10.48 45.00
N ALA A 826 20.73 9.49 44.66
CA ALA A 826 19.43 9.27 45.28
C ALA A 826 19.42 8.18 46.38
N GLY A 827 20.56 7.59 46.73
CA GLY A 827 20.69 6.70 47.89
C GLY A 827 19.89 5.39 47.84
N ASN A 828 19.48 4.91 46.65
CA ASN A 828 18.72 3.67 46.51
C ASN A 828 19.58 2.57 45.87
N PRO A 829 19.78 1.41 46.52
CA PRO A 829 20.55 0.32 45.93
C PRO A 829 19.73 -0.38 44.85
N ILE A 830 20.21 -0.34 43.60
CA ILE A 830 19.67 -1.17 42.51
C ILE A 830 20.33 -2.55 42.61
N VAL A 831 19.56 -3.55 43.03
CA VAL A 831 19.95 -4.96 42.95
C VAL A 831 19.78 -5.44 41.51
N ILE A 832 20.88 -5.71 40.82
CA ILE A 832 20.88 -6.39 39.52
C ILE A 832 21.10 -7.89 39.79
N GLN A 833 20.04 -8.69 39.67
CA GLN A 833 20.16 -10.15 39.61
C GLN A 833 20.62 -10.56 38.21
N TYR A 834 21.81 -11.16 38.12
CA TYR A 834 22.22 -11.94 36.96
C TYR A 834 21.52 -13.30 37.00
N SER A 835 20.68 -13.61 36.01
CA SER A 835 20.28 -14.98 35.72
C SER A 835 21.17 -15.55 34.63
N SER A 836 22.08 -16.43 35.04
CA SER A 836 22.83 -17.33 34.19
C SER A 836 21.98 -18.54 33.79
N SER A 837 21.79 -18.76 32.50
CA SER A 837 21.58 -20.10 31.93
C SER A 837 21.77 -20.10 30.42
N CYS A 838 22.76 -20.89 29.97
CA CYS A 838 22.86 -21.56 28.65
C CYS A 838 21.51 -22.19 28.24
N GLU A 839 21.17 -22.42 26.98
CA GLU A 839 21.88 -22.86 25.76
C GLU A 839 21.45 -22.10 24.50
#